data_AF-A0AAR5P0M9-F1
#
_entry.id   AF-A0AAR5P0M9-F1
#
_cell.length_a   1.000
_cell.length_b   1.000
_cell.length_c   1.000
_cell.angle_alpha   90.00
_cell.angle_beta   90.00
_cell.angle_gamma   90.00
#
_symmetry.space_group_name_H-M   'P 1'
#
loop_
_entity.id
_entity.type
_entity.pdbx_description
1 polymer ?
#
loop_
_entity_poly.entity_id
_entity_poly.type
_entity_poly.pdbx_seq_one_letter_code
_entity_poly.pdbx_strand_id
1 'polypeptide(L)'
;MSDKKNLLLLFDRPQEPVFMPKGDQKKAFAVPPEYLSDKYRPIGTQVTSRFGEEANERISVNRISIPPLGEVLELPRDTNFSLFIPKHRRIAGRLIDIFLGVRNVDDLLAVAVYARDRVNPYLFNYSLSVALLHRADTQELDIPSIIHSFPDKYVDSKVFSQAREDANVVPEGSRTPIEIPKDFTASDLEEEHRLAYFREDIGLNLHHWHWHLVYPFEAARVIVDKNRRGELFYYMHQQVIARYNLERFSNKMKRVERFIDWKASIKEAYFPKLDSLVASRSWPARVTGQKLQNIRRDVDGLIIDVDDLTRWRDRIYDAIHSGVVTDRQGKTIPLTENEGIDILGNMVESSILSPNREFYGDMHNSGHILLSYIHDPDHRHLESFGVIGDSATAMRDPIFYRWHAFIDDLFQEFKSSLPRYTENQLNNPGVTVQGVEVEVQGSQPNVLQTYWQQSDVDLSRGMDFQPRGAVFVRFTHLQHARFTYKIQVQSNQVREGTCRIFLAPKFDERGNPWLFRDQRLMFIELDKFKVNLKQGQNTITRNSGDSSVTIPFERTYRDLDTSRPQGGDQLAQFNFCGCGWPDNLLIPKGSAEGLPCQLFVMISNINDDRINQDASGQCNDADSYCGIKDKLYPDRRSMGYPFDRMPRNGVDSLQQFLTSNMRVQDVSIQFLNKTFKPRQV
;
A
#
# COMPACT_ATOMS: atom_id res chain seq x y z
N MET A 1 -18.74 -23.39 19.48
CA MET A 1 -18.24 -22.25 18.67
C MET A 1 -17.59 -22.84 17.44
N SER A 2 -17.91 -22.33 16.26
CA SER A 2 -17.19 -22.71 15.05
C SER A 2 -15.73 -22.25 15.14
N ASP A 3 -14.83 -22.96 14.46
CA ASP A 3 -13.46 -22.49 14.28
C ASP A 3 -13.50 -21.18 13.48
N LYS A 4 -13.04 -20.07 14.08
CA LYS A 4 -13.04 -18.74 13.44
C LYS A 4 -12.23 -18.75 12.14
N LYS A 5 -11.26 -19.65 11.99
CA LYS A 5 -10.46 -19.82 10.76
C LYS A 5 -11.32 -20.23 9.56
N ASN A 6 -12.53 -20.77 9.78
CA ASN A 6 -13.45 -21.07 8.69
C ASN A 6 -13.83 -19.82 7.88
N LEU A 7 -13.78 -18.61 8.48
CA LEU A 7 -13.98 -17.36 7.73
C LEU A 7 -12.90 -17.13 6.66
N LEU A 8 -11.67 -17.62 6.89
CA LEU A 8 -10.55 -17.46 5.96
C LEU A 8 -10.73 -18.30 4.68
N LEU A 9 -11.51 -19.38 4.75
CA LEU A 9 -11.84 -20.21 3.58
C LEU A 9 -12.76 -19.49 2.59
N LEU A 10 -13.44 -18.41 3.01
CA LEU A 10 -14.29 -17.61 2.13
C LEU A 10 -13.48 -16.77 1.13
N PHE A 11 -12.18 -16.61 1.35
CA PHE A 11 -11.23 -15.93 0.46
C PHE A 11 -10.64 -16.85 -0.63
N ASP A 12 -10.76 -18.18 -0.46
CA ASP A 12 -10.32 -19.17 -1.45
C ASP A 12 -11.32 -19.22 -2.63
N ARG A 13 -10.79 -19.23 -3.85
CA ARG A 13 -11.52 -19.35 -5.12
C ARG A 13 -12.78 -18.45 -5.17
N PRO A 14 -12.61 -17.12 -5.29
CA PRO A 14 -13.68 -16.14 -5.05
C PRO A 14 -14.91 -16.32 -5.94
N GLN A 15 -14.77 -16.89 -7.14
CA GLN A 15 -15.91 -17.10 -8.03
C GLN A 15 -16.56 -18.47 -7.89
N GLU A 16 -15.85 -19.48 -7.38
CA GLU A 16 -16.42 -20.79 -7.08
C GLU A 16 -17.49 -20.69 -5.99
N PRO A 17 -18.70 -21.24 -6.17
CA PRO A 17 -19.74 -21.23 -5.14
C PRO A 17 -19.27 -21.77 -3.79
N VAL A 18 -19.83 -21.24 -2.70
CA VAL A 18 -19.38 -21.53 -1.34
C VAL A 18 -19.64 -22.98 -0.90
N PHE A 19 -20.57 -23.69 -1.56
CA PHE A 19 -20.83 -25.12 -1.31
C PHE A 19 -19.75 -26.05 -1.89
N MET A 20 -18.87 -25.57 -2.79
CA MET A 20 -17.75 -26.36 -3.29
C MET A 20 -16.62 -26.42 -2.26
N PRO A 21 -15.85 -27.54 -2.17
CA PRO A 21 -14.75 -27.66 -1.20
C PRO A 21 -13.73 -26.52 -1.34
N LYS A 22 -13.26 -26.00 -0.20
CA LYS A 22 -12.34 -24.87 -0.05
C LYS A 22 -11.06 -25.27 0.69
N GLY A 23 -9.96 -24.63 0.31
CA GLY A 23 -8.62 -24.86 0.86
C GLY A 23 -8.09 -26.28 0.62
N ASP A 24 -6.86 -26.52 1.07
CA ASP A 24 -6.14 -27.78 0.82
C ASP A 24 -6.78 -28.97 1.53
N GLN A 25 -7.42 -28.72 2.66
CA GLN A 25 -8.15 -29.75 3.42
C GLN A 25 -9.50 -30.11 2.78
N LYS A 26 -9.89 -29.48 1.67
CA LYS A 26 -11.18 -29.72 0.97
C LYS A 26 -12.37 -29.63 1.94
N LYS A 27 -12.46 -28.54 2.70
CA LYS A 27 -13.60 -28.32 3.60
C LYS A 27 -14.78 -27.73 2.83
N ALA A 28 -16.00 -28.23 3.03
CA ALA A 28 -17.19 -27.67 2.41
C ALA A 28 -18.14 -27.09 3.45
N PHE A 29 -18.79 -25.97 3.13
CA PHE A 29 -19.83 -25.39 3.97
C PHE A 29 -21.14 -26.16 3.78
N ALA A 30 -21.79 -26.54 4.88
CA ALA A 30 -23.13 -27.11 4.87
C ALA A 30 -24.17 -26.00 4.65
N VAL A 31 -24.25 -25.50 3.42
CA VAL A 31 -25.10 -24.35 3.04
C VAL A 31 -26.59 -24.73 3.16
N PRO A 32 -27.39 -23.99 3.95
CA PRO A 32 -28.84 -24.19 3.99
C PRO A 32 -29.47 -24.01 2.59
N PRO A 33 -30.46 -24.83 2.19
CA PRO A 33 -31.10 -24.71 0.87
C PRO A 33 -31.62 -23.30 0.55
N GLU A 34 -32.13 -22.60 1.56
CA GLU A 34 -32.60 -21.21 1.48
C GLU A 34 -31.47 -20.20 1.20
N TYR A 35 -30.21 -20.56 1.49
CA TYR A 35 -29.04 -19.72 1.23
C TYR A 35 -28.45 -19.97 -0.16
N LEU A 36 -28.87 -21.00 -0.89
CA LEU A 36 -28.45 -21.18 -2.27
C LEU A 36 -28.95 -20.03 -3.15
N SER A 37 -28.09 -19.55 -4.04
CA SER A 37 -28.47 -18.55 -5.04
C SER A 37 -29.54 -19.13 -5.98
N ASP A 38 -30.31 -18.26 -6.63
CA ASP A 38 -31.46 -18.66 -7.44
C ASP A 38 -31.09 -19.65 -8.55
N LYS A 39 -29.86 -19.54 -9.09
CA LYS A 39 -29.31 -20.47 -10.09
C LYS A 39 -29.21 -21.91 -9.59
N TYR A 40 -28.79 -22.10 -8.33
CA TYR A 40 -28.49 -23.44 -7.78
C TYR A 40 -29.64 -24.01 -6.92
N ARG A 41 -30.59 -23.18 -6.48
CA ARG A 41 -31.73 -23.62 -5.67
C ARG A 41 -32.51 -24.81 -6.28
N PRO A 42 -32.82 -24.84 -7.59
CA PRO A 42 -33.55 -25.98 -8.19
C PRO A 42 -32.80 -27.31 -8.15
N ILE A 43 -31.46 -27.26 -8.10
CA ILE A 43 -30.58 -28.44 -8.08
C ILE A 43 -29.82 -28.57 -6.76
N GLY A 44 -30.29 -27.91 -5.70
CA GLY A 44 -29.57 -27.76 -4.44
C GLY A 44 -29.15 -29.10 -3.82
N THR A 45 -30.07 -30.07 -3.80
CA THR A 45 -29.78 -31.42 -3.28
C THR A 45 -28.68 -32.13 -4.08
N GLN A 46 -28.68 -31.97 -5.40
CA GLN A 46 -27.69 -32.63 -6.26
C GLN A 46 -26.29 -32.04 -6.04
N VAL A 47 -26.17 -30.71 -6.05
CA VAL A 47 -24.87 -30.05 -5.89
C VAL A 47 -24.33 -30.20 -4.47
N THR A 48 -25.18 -30.13 -3.45
CA THR A 48 -24.74 -30.32 -2.05
C THR A 48 -24.36 -31.77 -1.75
N SER A 49 -25.02 -32.77 -2.36
CA SER A 49 -24.59 -34.18 -2.22
C SER A 49 -23.24 -34.39 -2.89
N ARG A 50 -23.10 -34.01 -4.17
CA ARG A 50 -21.87 -34.18 -4.93
C ARG A 50 -20.66 -33.57 -4.22
N PHE A 51 -20.72 -32.28 -3.94
CA PHE A 51 -19.58 -31.57 -3.33
C PHE A 51 -19.41 -31.89 -1.85
N GLY A 52 -20.48 -32.36 -1.19
CA GLY A 52 -20.41 -32.86 0.17
C GLY A 52 -19.76 -34.24 0.29
N GLU A 53 -19.73 -35.05 -0.78
CA GLU A 53 -19.00 -36.33 -0.86
C GLU A 53 -17.51 -36.10 -1.20
N GLU A 54 -17.19 -35.05 -1.95
CA GLU A 54 -15.82 -34.64 -2.27
C GLU A 54 -15.09 -33.97 -1.08
N ALA A 55 -15.82 -33.58 -0.03
CA ALA A 55 -15.29 -32.85 1.11
C ALA A 55 -14.78 -33.77 2.24
N ASN A 56 -13.62 -33.44 2.80
CA ASN A 56 -13.08 -34.17 3.96
C ASN A 56 -13.75 -33.74 5.28
N GLU A 57 -14.25 -32.51 5.33
CA GLU A 57 -14.90 -31.92 6.51
C GLU A 57 -16.09 -31.06 6.06
N ARG A 58 -17.19 -31.12 6.81
CA ARG A 58 -18.37 -30.26 6.61
C ARG A 58 -18.48 -29.22 7.71
N ILE A 59 -18.38 -27.95 7.34
CA ILE A 59 -18.51 -26.81 8.25
C ILE A 59 -20.00 -26.48 8.40
N SER A 60 -20.52 -26.60 9.63
CA SER A 60 -21.91 -26.24 9.92
C SER A 60 -22.14 -24.74 9.74
N VAL A 61 -23.24 -24.38 9.07
CA VAL A 61 -23.68 -22.98 8.89
C VAL A 61 -25.00 -22.79 9.62
N ASN A 62 -25.03 -21.86 10.57
CA ASN A 62 -26.23 -21.60 11.37
C ASN A 62 -27.33 -20.96 10.51
N ARG A 63 -28.57 -21.41 10.72
CA ARG A 63 -29.75 -20.75 10.15
C ARG A 63 -30.10 -19.56 11.02
N ILE A 64 -30.07 -18.38 10.42
CA ILE A 64 -30.39 -17.11 11.08
C ILE A 64 -31.30 -16.27 10.18
N SER A 65 -31.91 -15.23 10.74
CA SER A 65 -32.54 -14.20 9.92
C SER A 65 -31.45 -13.39 9.24
N ILE A 66 -31.36 -13.48 7.90
CA ILE A 66 -30.35 -12.77 7.13
C ILE A 66 -30.73 -11.30 6.97
N PRO A 67 -29.85 -10.35 7.33
CA PRO A 67 -30.07 -8.94 7.03
C PRO A 67 -30.24 -8.71 5.51
N PRO A 68 -31.18 -7.86 5.08
CA PRO A 68 -31.38 -7.60 3.66
C PRO A 68 -30.13 -6.94 3.06
N LEU A 69 -29.60 -7.53 1.98
CA LEU A 69 -28.41 -7.01 1.28
C LEU A 69 -28.71 -5.73 0.49
N GLY A 70 -29.96 -5.52 0.06
CA GLY A 70 -30.43 -4.26 -0.54
C GLY A 70 -29.55 -3.77 -1.69
N GLU A 71 -29.13 -2.50 -1.63
CA GLU A 71 -28.29 -1.87 -2.66
C GLU A 71 -26.92 -2.55 -2.89
N VAL A 72 -26.45 -3.38 -1.95
CA VAL A 72 -25.20 -4.16 -2.14
C VAL A 72 -25.30 -5.07 -3.36
N LEU A 73 -26.51 -5.53 -3.70
CA LEU A 73 -26.76 -6.39 -4.87
C LEU A 73 -26.85 -5.60 -6.19
N GLU A 74 -26.80 -4.26 -6.16
CA GLU A 74 -26.81 -3.44 -7.38
C GLU A 74 -25.50 -3.50 -8.16
N LEU A 75 -24.38 -3.87 -7.52
CA LEU A 75 -23.12 -4.12 -8.21
C LEU A 75 -23.13 -5.56 -8.76
N PRO A 76 -23.12 -5.76 -10.08
CA PRO A 76 -23.14 -7.09 -10.65
C PRO A 76 -21.94 -7.92 -10.23
N ARG A 77 -22.10 -9.25 -10.23
CA ARG A 77 -21.07 -10.17 -9.75
C ARG A 77 -19.86 -10.26 -10.69
N ASP A 78 -20.07 -9.92 -11.96
CA ASP A 78 -19.14 -10.02 -13.09
C ASP A 78 -18.63 -8.65 -13.55
N THR A 79 -18.50 -7.69 -12.63
CA THR A 79 -17.94 -6.35 -12.90
C THR A 79 -16.72 -6.07 -12.03
N ASN A 80 -15.89 -5.13 -12.45
CA ASN A 80 -14.82 -4.60 -11.61
C ASN A 80 -15.38 -3.75 -10.46
N PHE A 81 -14.62 -3.65 -9.38
CA PHE A 81 -14.93 -2.87 -8.18
C PHE A 81 -13.82 -1.87 -7.89
N SER A 82 -14.19 -0.66 -7.46
CA SER A 82 -13.24 0.41 -7.14
C SER A 82 -13.80 1.30 -6.07
N LEU A 83 -13.01 1.59 -5.04
CA LEU A 83 -13.39 2.52 -3.98
C LEU A 83 -13.42 3.99 -4.44
N PHE A 84 -12.76 4.32 -5.55
CA PHE A 84 -12.81 5.69 -6.08
C PHE A 84 -14.22 6.03 -6.59
N ILE A 85 -14.99 5.04 -7.05
CA ILE A 85 -16.36 5.25 -7.53
C ILE A 85 -17.31 5.45 -6.32
N PRO A 86 -18.01 6.59 -6.21
CA PRO A 86 -18.87 6.90 -5.06
C PRO A 86 -19.95 5.86 -4.78
N LYS A 87 -20.58 5.31 -5.81
CA LYS A 87 -21.56 4.22 -5.68
C LYS A 87 -20.93 2.98 -5.03
N HIS A 88 -19.74 2.58 -5.49
CA HIS A 88 -19.04 1.40 -5.01
C HIS A 88 -18.58 1.51 -3.55
N ARG A 89 -18.05 2.67 -3.14
CA ARG A 89 -17.68 2.86 -1.72
C ARG A 89 -18.89 2.89 -0.79
N ARG A 90 -20.03 3.44 -1.23
CA ARG A 90 -21.29 3.42 -0.45
C ARG A 90 -21.77 1.98 -0.20
N ILE A 91 -21.85 1.16 -1.25
CA ILE A 91 -22.26 -0.24 -1.11
C ILE A 91 -21.25 -1.07 -0.30
N ALA A 92 -19.95 -0.76 -0.39
CA ALA A 92 -18.91 -1.37 0.45
C ALA A 92 -19.11 -1.05 1.93
N GLY A 93 -19.36 0.23 2.26
CA GLY A 93 -19.72 0.65 3.62
C GLY A 93 -20.95 -0.09 4.15
N ARG A 94 -22.00 -0.22 3.32
CA ARG A 94 -23.21 -0.95 3.72
C ARG A 94 -22.96 -2.42 4.03
N LEU A 95 -22.16 -3.11 3.21
CA LEU A 95 -21.82 -4.51 3.47
C LEU A 95 -20.91 -4.68 4.70
N ILE A 96 -19.98 -3.74 4.92
CA ILE A 96 -19.16 -3.70 6.13
C ILE A 96 -20.05 -3.54 7.37
N ASP A 97 -21.01 -2.61 7.36
CA ASP A 97 -21.94 -2.40 8.48
C ASP A 97 -22.76 -3.66 8.79
N ILE A 98 -23.18 -4.40 7.76
CA ILE A 98 -23.86 -5.70 7.93
C ILE A 98 -22.93 -6.70 8.66
N PHE A 99 -21.68 -6.83 8.23
CA PHE A 99 -20.72 -7.75 8.86
C PHE A 99 -20.26 -7.31 10.26
N LEU A 100 -20.24 -6.02 10.54
CA LEU A 100 -19.94 -5.52 11.89
C LEU A 100 -21.14 -5.66 12.83
N GLY A 101 -22.37 -5.52 12.32
CA GLY A 101 -23.60 -5.54 13.11
C GLY A 101 -24.05 -6.91 13.61
N VAL A 102 -23.48 -8.01 13.11
CA VAL A 102 -23.78 -9.37 13.61
C VAL A 102 -23.16 -9.64 14.98
N ARG A 103 -23.85 -10.47 15.77
CA ARG A 103 -23.58 -10.61 17.22
C ARG A 103 -22.29 -11.35 17.56
N ASN A 104 -21.93 -12.35 16.76
CA ASN A 104 -20.80 -13.23 17.03
C ASN A 104 -20.26 -13.83 15.71
N VAL A 105 -19.12 -14.53 15.80
CA VAL A 105 -18.46 -15.20 14.67
C VAL A 105 -19.37 -16.19 13.94
N ASP A 106 -20.21 -16.96 14.64
CA ASP A 106 -21.07 -17.95 13.99
C ASP A 106 -22.15 -17.27 13.13
N ASP A 107 -22.74 -16.16 13.62
CA ASP A 107 -23.67 -15.33 12.87
C ASP A 107 -22.95 -14.63 11.69
N LEU A 108 -21.72 -14.14 11.90
CA LEU A 108 -20.89 -13.58 10.83
C LEU A 108 -20.64 -14.59 9.71
N LEU A 109 -20.27 -15.82 10.08
CA LEU A 109 -20.06 -16.88 9.10
C LEU A 109 -21.32 -17.15 8.30
N ALA A 110 -22.49 -17.23 8.95
CA ALA A 110 -23.76 -17.45 8.27
C ALA A 110 -24.10 -16.33 7.28
N VAL A 111 -23.95 -15.07 7.67
CA VAL A 111 -24.17 -13.92 6.75
C VAL A 111 -23.13 -13.90 5.63
N ALA A 112 -21.86 -14.15 5.92
CA ALA A 112 -20.80 -14.15 4.93
C ALA A 112 -20.99 -15.27 3.89
N VAL A 113 -21.35 -16.48 4.32
CA VAL A 113 -21.72 -17.60 3.43
C VAL A 113 -22.92 -17.22 2.53
N TYR A 114 -23.95 -16.58 3.09
CA TYR A 114 -25.09 -16.12 2.30
C TYR A 114 -24.71 -15.05 1.26
N ALA A 115 -23.89 -14.08 1.65
CA ALA A 115 -23.50 -12.95 0.81
C ALA A 115 -22.53 -13.35 -0.31
N ARG A 116 -21.61 -14.29 -0.05
CA ARG A 116 -20.49 -14.63 -0.95
C ARG A 116 -20.90 -15.01 -2.38
N ASP A 117 -22.00 -15.74 -2.53
CA ASP A 117 -22.46 -16.21 -3.85
C ASP A 117 -23.45 -15.24 -4.52
N ARG A 118 -23.73 -14.09 -3.89
CA ARG A 118 -24.69 -13.06 -4.37
C ARG A 118 -24.02 -11.72 -4.66
N VAL A 119 -23.02 -11.37 -3.87
CA VAL A 119 -22.30 -10.11 -3.96
C VAL A 119 -21.11 -10.24 -4.91
N ASN A 120 -20.74 -9.13 -5.54
CA ASN A 120 -19.50 -9.01 -6.31
C ASN A 120 -18.27 -9.55 -5.53
N PRO A 121 -17.41 -10.42 -6.12
CA PRO A 121 -16.32 -11.06 -5.38
C PRO A 121 -15.29 -10.09 -4.83
N TYR A 122 -14.93 -9.03 -5.58
CA TYR A 122 -13.99 -8.02 -5.12
C TYR A 122 -14.58 -7.21 -3.94
N LEU A 123 -15.84 -6.79 -4.06
CA LEU A 123 -16.58 -6.11 -2.99
C LEU A 123 -16.69 -6.98 -1.73
N PHE A 124 -17.06 -8.25 -1.88
CA PHE A 124 -17.17 -9.19 -0.76
C PHE A 124 -15.83 -9.36 -0.03
N ASN A 125 -14.75 -9.61 -0.79
CA ASN A 125 -13.41 -9.78 -0.24
C ASN A 125 -12.96 -8.52 0.53
N TYR A 126 -13.13 -7.34 -0.06
CA TYR A 126 -12.82 -6.07 0.59
C TYR A 126 -13.62 -5.87 1.88
N SER A 127 -14.96 -5.97 1.81
CA SER A 127 -15.83 -5.72 2.96
C SER A 127 -15.62 -6.73 4.09
N LEU A 128 -15.40 -8.02 3.77
CA LEU A 128 -15.09 -9.03 4.77
C LEU A 128 -13.72 -8.77 5.40
N SER A 129 -12.70 -8.41 4.59
CA SER A 129 -11.37 -8.05 5.11
C SER A 129 -11.45 -6.91 6.13
N VAL A 130 -12.15 -5.82 5.79
CA VAL A 130 -12.35 -4.70 6.70
C VAL A 130 -13.07 -5.15 7.96
N ALA A 131 -14.15 -5.94 7.85
CA ALA A 131 -14.88 -6.42 9.02
C ALA A 131 -13.99 -7.26 9.96
N LEU A 132 -13.23 -8.22 9.41
CA LEU A 132 -12.34 -9.08 10.20
C LEU A 132 -11.22 -8.28 10.89
N LEU A 133 -10.73 -7.20 10.27
CA LEU A 133 -9.73 -6.34 10.89
C LEU A 133 -10.27 -5.55 12.09
N HIS A 134 -11.57 -5.23 12.13
CA HIS A 134 -12.15 -4.30 13.11
C HIS A 134 -13.03 -4.97 14.17
N ARG A 135 -13.53 -6.20 13.96
CA ARG A 135 -14.31 -6.88 14.99
C ARG A 135 -13.42 -7.40 16.12
N ALA A 136 -13.81 -7.12 17.36
CA ALA A 136 -13.05 -7.55 18.54
C ALA A 136 -12.91 -9.09 18.64
N ASP A 137 -13.87 -9.85 18.09
CA ASP A 137 -13.90 -11.31 18.13
C ASP A 137 -13.15 -11.99 16.97
N THR A 138 -12.42 -11.24 16.12
CA THR A 138 -11.64 -11.78 14.98
C THR A 138 -10.21 -11.24 14.90
N GLN A 139 -9.72 -10.57 15.94
CA GLN A 139 -8.44 -9.87 15.94
C GLN A 139 -7.22 -10.80 15.73
N GLU A 140 -7.37 -12.08 16.05
CA GLU A 140 -6.34 -13.11 15.91
C GLU A 140 -6.29 -13.77 14.52
N LEU A 141 -7.18 -13.37 13.60
CA LEU A 141 -7.25 -13.95 12.27
C LEU A 141 -6.25 -13.28 11.31
N ASP A 142 -5.38 -14.10 10.74
CA ASP A 142 -4.49 -13.71 9.65
C ASP A 142 -5.27 -13.70 8.33
N ILE A 143 -5.55 -12.51 7.81
CA ILE A 143 -6.27 -12.35 6.54
C ILE A 143 -5.33 -12.71 5.38
N PRO A 144 -5.72 -13.59 4.44
CA PRO A 144 -4.93 -13.88 3.26
C PRO A 144 -4.62 -12.61 2.46
N SER A 145 -3.38 -12.48 1.99
CA SER A 145 -3.00 -11.42 1.05
C SER A 145 -3.88 -11.50 -0.20
N ILE A 146 -4.31 -10.35 -0.71
CA ILE A 146 -5.24 -10.25 -1.84
C ILE A 146 -4.72 -10.94 -3.11
N ILE A 147 -3.41 -11.07 -3.31
CA ILE A 147 -2.83 -11.80 -4.44
C ILE A 147 -3.29 -13.26 -4.51
N HIS A 148 -3.59 -13.89 -3.37
CA HIS A 148 -4.07 -15.27 -3.32
C HIS A 148 -5.53 -15.40 -3.73
N SER A 149 -6.32 -14.34 -3.57
CA SER A 149 -7.71 -14.31 -4.03
C SER A 149 -7.81 -13.82 -5.47
N PHE A 150 -7.06 -12.78 -5.82
CA PHE A 150 -7.14 -12.08 -7.10
C PHE A 150 -5.74 -11.86 -7.69
N PRO A 151 -5.04 -12.94 -8.08
CA PRO A 151 -3.72 -12.85 -8.68
C PRO A 151 -3.74 -12.05 -9.99
N ASP A 152 -4.91 -11.95 -10.63
CA ASP A 152 -5.16 -11.26 -11.90
C ASP A 152 -4.89 -9.76 -11.87
N LYS A 153 -4.86 -9.16 -10.68
CA LYS A 153 -4.42 -7.76 -10.50
C LYS A 153 -2.90 -7.60 -10.46
N TYR A 154 -2.15 -8.70 -10.34
CA TYR A 154 -0.73 -8.69 -10.00
C TYR A 154 0.20 -9.23 -11.10
N VAL A 155 -0.29 -10.15 -11.93
CA VAL A 155 0.52 -10.86 -12.92
C VAL A 155 -0.02 -10.69 -14.33
N ASP A 156 0.85 -10.86 -15.34
CA ASP A 156 0.47 -10.82 -16.76
C ASP A 156 -0.66 -11.81 -17.08
N SER A 157 -1.67 -11.33 -17.81
CA SER A 157 -2.79 -12.12 -18.34
C SER A 157 -2.38 -13.46 -18.97
N LYS A 158 -1.24 -13.53 -19.68
CA LYS A 158 -0.77 -14.75 -20.35
C LYS A 158 -0.47 -15.89 -19.38
N VAL A 159 -0.10 -15.58 -18.14
CA VAL A 159 0.21 -16.56 -17.09
C VAL A 159 -0.99 -17.46 -16.84
N PHE A 160 -2.22 -16.94 -16.87
CA PHE A 160 -3.42 -17.72 -16.54
C PHE A 160 -3.76 -18.79 -17.58
N SER A 161 -3.38 -18.58 -18.85
CA SER A 161 -3.54 -19.61 -19.88
C SER A 161 -2.58 -20.78 -19.64
N GLN A 162 -1.31 -20.48 -19.33
CA GLN A 162 -0.29 -21.49 -19.04
C GLN A 162 -0.57 -22.21 -17.73
N ALA A 163 -0.96 -21.47 -16.70
CA ALA A 163 -1.34 -22.01 -15.40
C ALA A 163 -2.54 -22.97 -15.51
N ARG A 164 -3.50 -22.67 -16.39
CA ARG A 164 -4.63 -23.56 -16.68
C ARG A 164 -4.17 -24.84 -17.39
N GLU A 165 -3.27 -24.73 -18.36
CA GLU A 165 -2.68 -25.87 -19.05
C GLU A 165 -1.96 -26.78 -18.03
N ASP A 166 -1.04 -26.22 -17.24
CA ASP A 166 -0.27 -26.95 -16.23
C ASP A 166 -1.17 -27.61 -15.19
N ALA A 167 -2.20 -26.91 -14.72
CA ALA A 167 -3.12 -27.44 -13.72
C ALA A 167 -3.90 -28.67 -14.22
N ASN A 168 -4.18 -28.76 -15.52
CA ASN A 168 -5.00 -29.83 -16.11
C ASN A 168 -4.17 -30.94 -16.77
N VAL A 169 -2.95 -30.64 -17.24
CA VAL A 169 -2.11 -31.59 -17.99
C VAL A 169 -1.01 -32.17 -17.12
N VAL A 170 -0.42 -31.38 -16.22
CA VAL A 170 0.78 -31.76 -15.48
C VAL A 170 0.42 -32.23 -14.06
N PRO A 171 0.86 -33.44 -13.64
CA PRO A 171 0.71 -33.89 -12.26
C PRO A 171 1.29 -32.87 -11.27
N GLU A 172 0.61 -32.64 -10.14
CA GLU A 172 0.94 -31.59 -9.17
C GLU A 172 2.43 -31.56 -8.77
N GLY A 173 3.01 -32.71 -8.43
CA GLY A 173 4.43 -32.80 -8.03
C GLY A 173 5.45 -32.65 -9.16
N SER A 174 5.02 -32.42 -10.40
CA SER A 174 5.89 -32.23 -11.57
C SER A 174 5.70 -30.87 -12.25
N ARG A 175 4.86 -30.00 -11.69
CA ARG A 175 4.66 -28.63 -12.22
C ARG A 175 5.91 -27.79 -12.00
N THR A 176 6.32 -27.06 -13.03
CA THR A 176 7.42 -26.09 -12.94
C THR A 176 6.86 -24.68 -12.80
N PRO A 177 7.50 -23.78 -12.04
CA PRO A 177 7.04 -22.40 -11.95
C PRO A 177 6.97 -21.71 -13.31
N ILE A 178 5.86 -21.05 -13.60
CA ILE A 178 5.67 -20.25 -14.82
C ILE A 178 6.44 -18.94 -14.66
N GLU A 179 7.45 -18.70 -15.50
CA GLU A 179 8.30 -17.51 -15.41
C GLU A 179 7.63 -16.29 -16.07
N ILE A 180 7.41 -15.23 -15.29
CA ILE A 180 6.94 -13.93 -15.77
C ILE A 180 8.13 -13.16 -16.34
N PRO A 181 8.08 -12.75 -17.62
CA PRO A 181 9.08 -11.85 -18.18
C PRO A 181 9.10 -10.53 -17.42
N LYS A 182 10.29 -10.01 -17.11
CA LYS A 182 10.44 -8.64 -16.55
C LYS A 182 9.82 -7.57 -17.46
N ASP A 183 9.92 -7.78 -18.77
CA ASP A 183 9.51 -6.83 -19.79
C ASP A 183 8.24 -7.34 -20.48
N PHE A 184 7.07 -7.08 -19.87
CA PHE A 184 5.77 -7.55 -20.39
C PHE A 184 4.82 -6.41 -20.79
N THR A 185 4.86 -5.25 -20.10
CA THR A 185 3.98 -4.11 -20.41
C THR A 185 4.48 -3.26 -21.59
N ALA A 186 5.80 -3.06 -21.67
CA ALA A 186 6.50 -2.39 -22.76
C ALA A 186 7.92 -2.98 -22.94
N SER A 187 8.67 -2.42 -23.89
CA SER A 187 10.10 -2.69 -24.09
C SER A 187 10.91 -1.44 -23.75
N ASP A 188 12.24 -1.54 -23.73
CA ASP A 188 13.15 -0.41 -23.49
C ASP A 188 13.04 0.74 -24.50
N LEU A 189 12.26 0.57 -25.58
CA LEU A 189 11.87 1.66 -26.48
C LEU A 189 10.98 2.72 -25.81
N GLU A 190 10.22 2.32 -24.79
CA GLU A 190 9.44 3.22 -23.94
C GLU A 190 10.31 3.68 -22.76
N GLU A 191 10.57 4.98 -22.64
CA GLU A 191 11.49 5.50 -21.61
C GLU A 191 11.00 5.17 -20.19
N GLU A 192 9.70 5.29 -19.94
CA GLU A 192 9.12 4.99 -18.63
C GLU A 192 9.20 3.50 -18.27
N HIS A 193 9.45 2.59 -19.24
CA HIS A 193 9.65 1.16 -19.01
C HIS A 193 10.85 0.85 -18.12
N ARG A 194 11.85 1.75 -18.09
CA ARG A 194 13.02 1.63 -17.19
C ARG A 194 12.62 1.49 -15.72
N LEU A 195 11.46 2.04 -15.33
CA LEU A 195 10.92 2.00 -13.97
C LEU A 195 9.89 0.89 -13.74
N ALA A 196 9.64 0.01 -14.72
CA ALA A 196 8.66 -1.07 -14.59
C ALA A 196 8.92 -1.96 -13.37
N TYR A 197 10.19 -2.26 -13.06
CA TYR A 197 10.57 -3.04 -11.87
C TYR A 197 10.13 -2.43 -10.54
N PHE A 198 9.87 -1.12 -10.49
CA PHE A 198 9.34 -0.44 -9.31
C PHE A 198 7.82 -0.34 -9.41
N ARG A 199 7.31 0.20 -10.52
CA ARG A 199 5.87 0.45 -10.74
C ARG A 199 5.04 -0.83 -10.67
N GLU A 200 5.58 -1.92 -11.20
CA GLU A 200 4.91 -3.21 -11.38
C GLU A 200 5.39 -4.24 -10.36
N ASP A 201 6.19 -3.83 -9.37
CA ASP A 201 6.54 -4.68 -8.23
C ASP A 201 5.26 -5.08 -7.49
N ILE A 202 5.10 -6.39 -7.30
CA ILE A 202 3.91 -6.96 -6.69
C ILE A 202 3.80 -6.49 -5.23
N GLY A 203 4.92 -6.47 -4.49
CA GLY A 203 4.95 -6.05 -3.09
C GLY A 203 4.61 -4.58 -2.88
N LEU A 204 5.04 -3.71 -3.78
CA LEU A 204 4.68 -2.29 -3.77
C LEU A 204 3.17 -2.09 -3.95
N ASN A 205 2.59 -2.77 -4.94
CA ASN A 205 1.15 -2.68 -5.21
C ASN A 205 0.32 -3.33 -4.08
N LEU A 206 0.83 -4.39 -3.45
CA LEU A 206 0.25 -4.97 -2.24
C LEU A 206 0.29 -3.99 -1.07
N HIS A 207 1.42 -3.32 -0.82
CA HIS A 207 1.53 -2.30 0.22
C HIS A 207 0.47 -1.22 0.05
N HIS A 208 0.35 -0.66 -1.17
CA HIS A 208 -0.61 0.40 -1.46
C HIS A 208 -2.07 -0.05 -1.26
N TRP A 209 -2.41 -1.27 -1.69
CA TRP A 209 -3.74 -1.83 -1.43
C TRP A 209 -4.00 -2.02 0.07
N HIS A 210 -3.07 -2.62 0.82
CA HIS A 210 -3.22 -2.84 2.26
C HIS A 210 -3.27 -1.53 3.05
N TRP A 211 -2.51 -0.51 2.64
CA TRP A 211 -2.57 0.81 3.27
C TRP A 211 -3.97 1.42 3.15
N HIS A 212 -4.57 1.38 1.95
CA HIS A 212 -5.94 1.85 1.73
C HIS A 212 -7.01 0.93 2.33
N LEU A 213 -6.72 -0.35 2.58
CA LEU A 213 -7.58 -1.25 3.36
C LEU A 213 -7.60 -0.86 4.85
N VAL A 214 -6.43 -0.53 5.42
CA VAL A 214 -6.30 -0.15 6.84
C VAL A 214 -6.80 1.27 7.08
N TYR A 215 -6.56 2.19 6.14
CA TYR A 215 -6.95 3.61 6.23
C TYR A 215 -7.97 4.00 5.14
N PRO A 216 -9.16 3.36 5.11
CA PRO A 216 -10.16 3.65 4.10
C PRO A 216 -10.70 5.07 4.27
N PHE A 217 -11.05 5.72 3.17
CA PHE A 217 -11.58 7.10 3.19
C PHE A 217 -13.10 7.17 3.34
N GLU A 218 -13.81 6.04 3.21
CA GLU A 218 -15.27 5.94 3.32
C GLU A 218 -15.66 4.63 4.01
N ALA A 219 -16.29 4.72 5.18
CA ALA A 219 -16.92 3.65 5.95
C ALA A 219 -17.60 4.28 7.18
N ALA A 220 -18.12 3.49 8.11
CA ALA A 220 -18.52 4.00 9.42
C ALA A 220 -17.36 4.78 10.08
N ARG A 221 -17.67 5.88 10.79
CA ARG A 221 -16.65 6.77 11.36
C ARG A 221 -15.63 6.04 12.24
N VAL A 222 -16.04 5.05 13.01
CA VAL A 222 -15.16 4.22 13.86
C VAL A 222 -14.08 3.46 13.07
N ILE A 223 -14.30 3.19 11.79
CA ILE A 223 -13.31 2.56 10.89
C ILE A 223 -12.38 3.63 10.29
N VAL A 224 -12.91 4.78 9.89
CA VAL A 224 -12.14 5.80 9.17
C VAL A 224 -11.31 6.69 10.10
N ASP A 225 -11.85 7.02 11.28
CA ASP A 225 -11.29 7.96 12.27
C ASP A 225 -10.11 7.35 13.05
N LYS A 226 -9.04 7.03 12.31
CA LYS A 226 -7.76 6.57 12.84
C LYS A 226 -6.83 7.75 13.08
N ASN A 227 -5.98 7.63 14.11
CA ASN A 227 -5.07 8.69 14.52
C ASN A 227 -4.19 9.19 13.37
N ARG A 228 -4.26 10.50 13.10
CA ARG A 228 -3.41 11.21 12.11
C ARG A 228 -3.44 10.62 10.71
N ARG A 229 -4.56 9.99 10.31
CA ARG A 229 -4.64 9.28 9.03
C ARG A 229 -4.56 10.19 7.80
N GLY A 230 -4.94 11.46 7.92
CA GLY A 230 -4.76 12.46 6.87
C GLY A 230 -3.29 12.87 6.73
N GLU A 231 -2.57 13.01 7.84
CA GLU A 231 -1.12 13.23 7.79
C GLU A 231 -0.38 12.02 7.23
N LEU A 232 -0.82 10.81 7.59
CA LEU A 232 -0.25 9.57 7.06
C LEU A 232 -0.56 9.38 5.58
N PHE A 233 -1.74 9.80 5.11
CA PHE A 233 -2.07 9.86 3.69
C PHE A 233 -1.05 10.72 2.93
N TYR A 234 -0.79 11.93 3.41
CA TYR A 234 0.26 12.79 2.86
C TYR A 234 1.61 12.09 2.89
N TYR A 235 2.04 11.60 4.07
CA TYR A 235 3.41 11.17 4.26
C TYR A 235 3.76 9.89 3.50
N MET A 236 2.86 8.89 3.48
CA MET A 236 3.09 7.66 2.73
C MET A 236 3.26 7.97 1.23
N HIS A 237 2.38 8.80 0.66
CA HIS A 237 2.47 9.17 -0.75
C HIS A 237 3.65 10.10 -1.07
N GLN A 238 4.01 11.02 -0.17
CA GLN A 238 5.22 11.84 -0.31
C GLN A 238 6.47 10.94 -0.39
N GLN A 239 6.54 9.91 0.47
CA GLN A 239 7.63 8.94 0.47
C GLN A 239 7.62 8.06 -0.80
N VAL A 240 6.46 7.68 -1.32
CA VAL A 240 6.33 7.02 -2.64
C VAL A 240 6.93 7.88 -3.74
N ILE A 241 6.63 9.18 -3.78
CA ILE A 241 7.17 10.11 -4.78
C ILE A 241 8.68 10.30 -4.62
N ALA A 242 9.18 10.47 -3.40
CA ALA A 242 10.61 10.59 -3.12
C ALA A 242 11.39 9.33 -3.56
N ARG A 243 10.87 8.14 -3.22
CA ARG A 243 11.44 6.84 -3.64
C ARG A 243 11.41 6.69 -5.16
N TYR A 244 10.26 6.99 -5.79
CA TYR A 244 10.13 6.94 -7.25
C TYR A 244 11.12 7.87 -7.96
N ASN A 245 11.31 9.10 -7.46
CA ASN A 245 12.31 10.02 -8.00
C ASN A 245 13.74 9.51 -7.83
N LEU A 246 14.04 8.82 -6.73
CA LEU A 246 15.35 8.18 -6.51
C LEU A 246 15.58 7.00 -7.48
N GLU A 247 14.54 6.26 -7.82
CA GLU A 247 14.57 5.26 -8.89
C GLU A 247 14.73 5.91 -10.28
N ARG A 248 14.12 7.08 -10.53
CA ARG A 248 14.36 7.83 -11.78
C ARG A 248 15.84 8.18 -11.91
N PHE A 249 16.51 8.59 -10.83
CA PHE A 249 17.95 8.88 -10.87
C PHE A 249 18.79 7.62 -11.08
N SER A 250 18.39 6.51 -10.46
CA SER A 250 18.99 5.18 -10.70
C SER A 250 18.96 4.79 -12.19
N ASN A 251 18.01 5.33 -12.97
CA ASN A 251 17.84 5.06 -14.40
C ASN A 251 18.12 6.27 -15.30
N LYS A 252 18.88 7.27 -14.81
CA LYS A 252 19.30 8.49 -15.55
C LYS A 252 18.13 9.32 -16.09
N MET A 253 17.04 9.36 -15.34
CA MET A 253 15.83 10.12 -15.65
C MET A 253 15.69 11.30 -14.70
N LYS A 254 15.07 12.39 -15.16
CA LYS A 254 14.77 13.55 -14.32
C LYS A 254 13.68 13.24 -13.27
N ARG A 255 13.50 14.08 -12.24
CA ARG A 255 12.33 13.99 -11.34
C ARG A 255 11.03 13.97 -12.15
N VAL A 256 10.02 13.31 -11.59
CA VAL A 256 8.68 13.22 -12.18
C VAL A 256 8.09 14.63 -12.37
N GLU A 257 7.48 14.86 -13.53
CA GLU A 257 6.78 16.11 -13.80
C GLU A 257 5.38 16.08 -13.18
N ARG A 258 5.04 17.08 -12.38
CA ARG A 258 3.68 17.26 -11.84
C ARG A 258 2.65 17.34 -12.97
N PHE A 259 1.46 16.79 -12.75
CA PHE A 259 0.33 16.91 -13.68
C PHE A 259 -0.57 18.09 -13.29
N ILE A 260 -0.26 19.28 -13.82
CA ILE A 260 -0.90 20.56 -13.44
C ILE A 260 -1.79 21.18 -14.52
N ASP A 261 -1.56 20.84 -15.80
CA ASP A 261 -2.42 21.27 -16.91
C ASP A 261 -3.32 20.09 -17.33
N TRP A 262 -4.53 20.09 -16.77
CA TRP A 262 -5.51 19.01 -16.96
C TRP A 262 -6.24 19.06 -18.31
N LYS A 263 -6.04 20.12 -19.09
CA LYS A 263 -6.58 20.25 -20.45
C LYS A 263 -5.55 19.86 -21.52
N ALA A 264 -4.28 19.75 -21.12
CA ALA A 264 -3.22 19.23 -21.98
C ALA A 264 -3.37 17.72 -22.25
N SER A 265 -2.77 17.28 -23.36
CA SER A 265 -2.62 15.87 -23.68
C SER A 265 -1.60 15.20 -22.77
N ILE A 266 -1.93 14.01 -22.29
CA ILE A 266 -1.04 13.18 -21.48
C ILE A 266 -0.09 12.43 -22.42
N LYS A 267 1.22 12.62 -22.24
CA LYS A 267 2.24 12.02 -23.11
C LYS A 267 2.42 10.54 -22.82
N GLU A 268 2.44 10.20 -21.54
CA GLU A 268 2.72 8.86 -21.04
C GLU A 268 1.56 7.92 -21.37
N ALA A 269 1.81 6.95 -22.25
CA ALA A 269 0.90 5.84 -22.49
C ALA A 269 1.14 4.72 -21.45
N TYR A 270 0.14 3.87 -21.22
CA TYR A 270 0.32 2.66 -20.43
C TYR A 270 -0.64 1.55 -20.87
N PHE A 271 -0.09 0.36 -21.14
CA PHE A 271 -0.83 -0.82 -21.57
C PHE A 271 -0.60 -1.96 -20.55
N PRO A 272 -1.52 -2.16 -19.60
CA PRO A 272 -1.25 -2.91 -18.37
C PRO A 272 -1.04 -4.42 -18.55
N LYS A 273 -1.56 -5.02 -19.63
CA LYS A 273 -1.55 -6.48 -19.88
C LYS A 273 -2.18 -7.31 -18.75
N LEU A 274 -3.12 -6.70 -18.02
CA LEU A 274 -3.90 -7.37 -16.99
C LEU A 274 -5.28 -7.70 -17.56
N ASP A 275 -5.81 -8.85 -17.18
CA ASP A 275 -7.20 -9.27 -17.44
C ASP A 275 -7.88 -9.52 -16.10
N SER A 276 -9.09 -9.00 -15.90
CA SER A 276 -9.89 -9.36 -14.72
C SER A 276 -10.50 -10.75 -14.92
N LEU A 277 -10.18 -11.68 -14.00
CA LEU A 277 -10.82 -13.00 -13.99
C LEU A 277 -12.28 -12.93 -13.54
N VAL A 278 -12.65 -11.94 -12.74
CA VAL A 278 -14.03 -11.72 -12.26
C VAL A 278 -14.90 -11.11 -13.35
N ALA A 279 -14.42 -10.04 -13.98
CA ALA A 279 -15.18 -9.33 -15.01
C ALA A 279 -15.08 -9.96 -16.39
N SER A 280 -14.11 -10.87 -16.60
CA SER A 280 -13.80 -11.46 -17.91
C SER A 280 -13.57 -10.38 -18.97
N ARG A 281 -12.78 -9.37 -18.59
CA ARG A 281 -12.45 -8.19 -19.41
C ARG A 281 -11.01 -7.78 -19.15
N SER A 282 -10.32 -7.35 -20.20
CA SER A 282 -9.00 -6.73 -20.09
C SER A 282 -9.09 -5.36 -19.43
N TRP A 283 -8.07 -4.98 -18.68
CA TRP A 283 -7.97 -3.62 -18.14
C TRP A 283 -7.69 -2.63 -19.28
N PRO A 284 -8.51 -1.58 -19.46
CA PRO A 284 -8.31 -0.61 -20.53
C PRO A 284 -6.94 0.09 -20.43
N ALA A 285 -6.30 0.23 -21.58
CA ALA A 285 -5.05 0.97 -21.72
C ALA A 285 -5.30 2.49 -21.87
N ARG A 286 -4.32 3.30 -21.51
CA ARG A 286 -4.25 4.72 -21.89
C ARG A 286 -3.27 4.87 -23.04
N VAL A 287 -3.75 5.31 -24.20
CA VAL A 287 -2.89 5.58 -25.36
C VAL A 287 -2.25 6.97 -25.25
N THR A 288 -1.16 7.21 -25.96
CA THR A 288 -0.47 8.50 -25.94
C THR A 288 -1.39 9.62 -26.46
N GLY A 289 -1.29 10.80 -25.87
CA GLY A 289 -1.98 12.00 -26.32
C GLY A 289 -3.43 12.15 -25.85
N GLN A 290 -3.97 11.20 -25.08
CA GLN A 290 -5.31 11.32 -24.51
C GLN A 290 -5.43 12.52 -23.57
N LYS A 291 -6.62 13.12 -23.51
CA LYS A 291 -6.94 14.28 -22.68
C LYS A 291 -8.04 13.93 -21.70
N LEU A 292 -8.02 14.56 -20.53
CA LEU A 292 -9.16 14.44 -19.62
C LEU A 292 -10.42 15.01 -20.27
N GLN A 293 -11.53 14.36 -19.99
CA GLN A 293 -12.86 14.72 -20.47
C GLN A 293 -13.82 14.71 -19.28
N ASN A 294 -14.89 15.50 -19.38
CA ASN A 294 -15.94 15.48 -18.35
C ASN A 294 -16.59 14.10 -18.31
N ILE A 295 -16.82 13.58 -17.11
CA ILE A 295 -17.42 12.26 -16.89
C ILE A 295 -18.94 12.42 -16.82
N ARG A 296 -19.65 11.58 -17.58
CA ARG A 296 -21.12 11.48 -17.60
C ARG A 296 -21.53 10.01 -17.64
N ARG A 297 -21.41 9.31 -16.51
CA ARG A 297 -21.66 7.87 -16.40
C ARG A 297 -22.72 7.59 -15.35
N ASP A 298 -23.98 7.65 -15.75
CA ASP A 298 -25.13 7.44 -14.86
C ASP A 298 -25.12 6.05 -14.20
N VAL A 299 -24.63 5.03 -14.92
CA VAL A 299 -24.49 3.65 -14.42
C VAL A 299 -23.61 3.55 -13.17
N ASP A 300 -22.57 4.40 -13.11
CA ASP A 300 -21.60 4.49 -12.03
C ASP A 300 -21.98 5.58 -11.00
N GLY A 301 -23.03 6.36 -11.28
CA GLY A 301 -23.43 7.52 -10.49
C GLY A 301 -22.41 8.67 -10.56
N LEU A 302 -21.78 8.86 -11.71
CA LEU A 302 -20.67 9.81 -11.89
C LEU A 302 -21.03 10.94 -12.85
N ILE A 303 -21.02 12.17 -12.32
CA ILE A 303 -21.05 13.41 -13.07
C ILE A 303 -19.96 14.31 -12.49
N ILE A 304 -18.86 14.48 -13.23
CA ILE A 304 -17.68 15.25 -12.79
C ILE A 304 -17.15 16.05 -13.97
N ASP A 305 -16.90 17.33 -13.77
CA ASP A 305 -16.22 18.17 -14.77
C ASP A 305 -14.74 18.34 -14.45
N VAL A 306 -13.90 18.45 -15.49
CA VAL A 306 -12.49 18.79 -15.31
C VAL A 306 -12.33 20.14 -14.59
N ASP A 307 -13.28 21.05 -14.79
CA ASP A 307 -13.30 22.36 -14.11
C ASP A 307 -13.64 22.24 -12.60
N ASP A 308 -14.22 21.14 -12.13
CA ASP A 308 -14.43 20.91 -10.69
C ASP A 308 -13.10 20.70 -9.97
N LEU A 309 -12.14 19.98 -10.59
CA LEU A 309 -10.78 19.90 -10.05
C LEU A 309 -10.16 21.29 -9.91
N THR A 310 -10.40 22.19 -10.89
CA THR A 310 -9.87 23.56 -10.87
C THR A 310 -10.46 24.34 -9.70
N ARG A 311 -11.77 24.25 -9.52
CA ARG A 311 -12.49 24.89 -8.42
C ARG A 311 -12.02 24.41 -7.05
N TRP A 312 -11.84 23.10 -6.88
CA TRP A 312 -11.38 22.52 -5.63
C TRP A 312 -9.93 22.88 -5.33
N ARG A 313 -9.05 22.84 -6.33
CA ARG A 313 -7.66 23.29 -6.21
C ARG A 313 -7.58 24.71 -5.65
N ASP A 314 -8.29 25.64 -6.27
CA ASP A 314 -8.20 27.06 -5.92
C ASP A 314 -8.73 27.28 -4.49
N ARG A 315 -9.84 26.63 -4.11
CA ARG A 315 -10.38 26.67 -2.74
C ARG A 315 -9.42 26.09 -1.70
N ILE A 316 -8.70 25.03 -2.05
CA ILE A 316 -7.72 24.40 -1.15
C ILE A 316 -6.50 25.31 -1.00
N TYR A 317 -5.98 25.91 -2.07
CA TYR A 317 -4.91 26.90 -1.97
C TYR A 317 -5.33 28.13 -1.14
N ASP A 318 -6.56 28.62 -1.33
CA ASP A 318 -7.08 29.73 -0.52
C ASP A 318 -7.13 29.36 0.98
N ALA A 319 -7.53 28.13 1.32
CA ALA A 319 -7.50 27.64 2.70
C ALA A 319 -6.08 27.54 3.26
N ILE A 320 -5.14 27.04 2.46
CA ILE A 320 -3.71 26.95 2.84
C ILE A 320 -3.14 28.35 3.09
N HIS A 321 -3.35 29.30 2.18
CA HIS A 321 -2.78 30.64 2.26
C HIS A 321 -3.45 31.52 3.33
N SER A 322 -4.73 31.30 3.61
CA SER A 322 -5.41 31.96 4.74
C SER A 322 -5.10 31.33 6.09
N GLY A 323 -4.51 30.12 6.10
CA GLY A 323 -4.19 29.36 7.31
C GLY A 323 -5.41 28.79 8.03
N VAL A 324 -6.57 28.75 7.37
CA VAL A 324 -7.84 28.31 7.96
C VAL A 324 -8.71 27.55 6.95
N VAL A 325 -9.48 26.58 7.44
CA VAL A 325 -10.55 25.91 6.69
C VAL A 325 -11.92 26.26 7.28
N THR A 326 -12.98 26.15 6.48
CA THR A 326 -14.35 26.40 6.92
C THR A 326 -15.14 25.10 6.91
N ASP A 327 -15.72 24.72 8.04
CA ASP A 327 -16.56 23.53 8.14
C ASP A 327 -17.96 23.76 7.53
N ARG A 328 -18.82 22.72 7.57
CA ARG A 328 -20.18 22.80 7.02
C ARG A 328 -21.09 23.79 7.74
N GLN A 329 -20.77 24.16 8.98
CA GLN A 329 -21.53 25.11 9.79
C GLN A 329 -21.02 26.55 9.61
N GLY A 330 -20.01 26.76 8.76
CA GLY A 330 -19.39 28.07 8.55
C GLY A 330 -18.38 28.43 9.63
N LYS A 331 -18.00 27.51 10.52
CA LYS A 331 -16.99 27.76 11.55
C LYS A 331 -15.60 27.59 10.95
N THR A 332 -14.74 28.55 11.27
CA THR A 332 -13.34 28.55 10.88
C THR A 332 -12.52 27.63 11.79
N ILE A 333 -11.71 26.75 11.20
CA ILE A 333 -10.79 25.83 11.88
C ILE A 333 -9.37 26.20 11.42
N PRO A 334 -8.45 26.55 12.34
CA PRO A 334 -7.08 26.89 11.96
C PRO A 334 -6.30 25.67 11.49
N LEU A 335 -5.51 25.84 10.43
CA LEU A 335 -4.52 24.86 9.99
C LEU A 335 -3.25 25.04 10.85
N THR A 336 -3.26 24.43 12.03
CA THR A 336 -2.16 24.56 13.00
C THR A 336 -0.93 23.75 12.60
N GLU A 337 0.19 24.02 13.28
CA GLU A 337 1.46 23.31 13.10
C GLU A 337 1.35 21.77 13.25
N ASN A 338 0.47 21.30 14.15
CA ASN A 338 0.36 19.88 14.51
C ASN A 338 -0.83 19.18 13.85
N GLU A 339 -1.95 19.89 13.63
CA GLU A 339 -3.20 19.29 13.14
C GLU A 339 -3.51 19.68 11.70
N GLY A 340 -2.92 20.77 11.20
CA GLY A 340 -3.26 21.33 9.89
C GLY A 340 -3.01 20.37 8.72
N ILE A 341 -1.90 19.61 8.76
CA ILE A 341 -1.60 18.63 7.71
C ILE A 341 -2.58 17.44 7.74
N ASP A 342 -3.06 17.05 8.92
CA ASP A 342 -4.04 15.97 9.06
C ASP A 342 -5.42 16.37 8.54
N ILE A 343 -5.85 17.60 8.87
CA ILE A 343 -7.07 18.21 8.31
C ILE A 343 -6.96 18.30 6.78
N LEU A 344 -5.82 18.80 6.28
CA LEU A 344 -5.59 18.95 4.84
C LEU A 344 -5.57 17.59 4.14
N GLY A 345 -4.97 16.56 4.73
CA GLY A 345 -4.97 15.20 4.17
C GLY A 345 -6.38 14.63 4.00
N ASN A 346 -7.22 14.77 5.03
CA ASN A 346 -8.63 14.37 4.95
C ASN A 346 -9.44 15.20 3.94
N MET A 347 -9.07 16.46 3.75
CA MET A 347 -9.73 17.37 2.82
C MET A 347 -9.35 17.11 1.36
N VAL A 348 -8.09 16.78 1.08
CA VAL A 348 -7.54 16.59 -0.27
C VAL A 348 -7.87 15.20 -0.84
N GLU A 349 -7.84 14.14 -0.01
CA GLU A 349 -8.03 12.76 -0.48
C GLU A 349 -9.32 12.56 -1.30
N SER A 350 -10.54 12.89 -0.86
CA SER A 350 -10.99 13.30 0.46
C SER A 350 -11.57 12.11 1.24
N SER A 351 -11.59 12.20 2.57
CA SER A 351 -12.26 11.22 3.45
C SER A 351 -13.55 11.78 4.04
N ILE A 352 -14.35 10.92 4.68
CA ILE A 352 -15.54 11.35 5.45
C ILE A 352 -15.20 12.27 6.65
N LEU A 353 -13.92 12.41 6.99
CA LEU A 353 -13.42 13.31 8.03
C LEU A 353 -13.11 14.71 7.48
N SER A 354 -13.23 14.93 6.17
CA SER A 354 -13.08 16.26 5.56
C SER A 354 -14.02 17.26 6.24
N PRO A 355 -13.53 18.45 6.66
CA PRO A 355 -14.32 19.43 7.39
C PRO A 355 -15.52 19.93 6.57
N ASN A 356 -15.38 20.00 5.24
CA ASN A 356 -16.44 20.40 4.33
C ASN A 356 -16.24 19.82 2.92
N ARG A 357 -16.58 18.53 2.74
CA ARG A 357 -16.46 17.83 1.45
C ARG A 357 -17.24 18.47 0.31
N GLU A 358 -18.39 19.11 0.60
CA GLU A 358 -19.19 19.80 -0.43
C GLU A 358 -18.48 21.04 -0.98
N PHE A 359 -17.73 21.74 -0.12
CA PHE A 359 -16.99 22.92 -0.51
C PHE A 359 -15.60 22.59 -1.11
N TYR A 360 -14.82 21.74 -0.43
CA TYR A 360 -13.45 21.42 -0.84
C TYR A 360 -13.35 20.25 -1.83
N GLY A 361 -14.43 19.50 -2.01
CA GLY A 361 -14.52 18.44 -3.01
C GLY A 361 -13.90 17.12 -2.60
N ASP A 362 -13.59 16.32 -3.63
CA ASP A 362 -12.98 14.99 -3.53
C ASP A 362 -11.78 14.90 -4.49
N MET A 363 -10.85 15.86 -4.34
CA MET A 363 -9.86 16.21 -5.36
C MET A 363 -9.00 15.02 -5.82
N HIS A 364 -8.24 14.40 -4.91
CA HIS A 364 -7.34 13.30 -5.24
C HIS A 364 -8.10 12.13 -5.88
N ASN A 365 -9.19 11.68 -5.26
CA ASN A 365 -10.01 10.57 -5.74
C ASN A 365 -10.63 10.88 -7.11
N SER A 366 -11.11 12.10 -7.34
CA SER A 366 -11.71 12.50 -8.62
C SER A 366 -10.68 12.57 -9.74
N GLY A 367 -9.42 12.90 -9.44
CA GLY A 367 -8.33 12.78 -10.40
C GLY A 367 -8.11 11.34 -10.85
N HIS A 368 -8.15 10.37 -9.93
CA HIS A 368 -8.14 8.95 -10.27
C HIS A 368 -9.33 8.54 -11.16
N ILE A 369 -10.54 9.02 -10.86
CA ILE A 369 -11.75 8.77 -11.68
C ILE A 369 -11.56 9.32 -13.11
N LEU A 370 -11.20 10.60 -13.25
CA LEU A 370 -11.02 11.27 -14.54
C LEU A 370 -9.95 10.58 -15.40
N LEU A 371 -8.82 10.18 -14.78
CA LEU A 371 -7.75 9.47 -15.46
C LEU A 371 -8.14 8.04 -15.84
N SER A 372 -8.89 7.34 -14.99
CA SER A 372 -9.25 5.94 -15.21
C SER A 372 -10.32 5.75 -16.29
N TYR A 373 -11.24 6.71 -16.47
CA TYR A 373 -12.27 6.71 -17.50
C TYR A 373 -11.91 7.53 -18.74
N ILE A 374 -10.66 7.97 -18.88
CA ILE A 374 -10.21 8.82 -20.00
C ILE A 374 -10.51 8.23 -21.40
N HIS A 375 -10.64 6.90 -21.49
CA HIS A 375 -10.94 6.18 -22.72
C HIS A 375 -12.45 6.01 -23.01
N ASP A 376 -13.32 6.16 -22.01
CA ASP A 376 -14.79 6.04 -22.13
C ASP A 376 -15.51 6.90 -21.07
N PRO A 377 -15.43 8.23 -21.17
CA PRO A 377 -15.89 9.14 -20.11
C PRO A 377 -17.41 9.20 -19.94
N ASP A 378 -18.19 8.72 -20.92
CA ASP A 378 -19.65 8.78 -20.93
C ASP A 378 -20.35 7.43 -21.13
N HIS A 379 -19.59 6.33 -20.95
CA HIS A 379 -20.09 4.97 -21.02
C HIS A 379 -20.63 4.53 -22.40
N ARG A 380 -20.38 5.28 -23.47
CA ARG A 380 -20.85 4.92 -24.83
C ARG A 380 -20.22 3.62 -25.35
N HIS A 381 -19.07 3.24 -24.81
CA HIS A 381 -18.35 2.03 -25.20
C HIS A 381 -18.51 0.88 -24.21
N LEU A 382 -19.28 1.08 -23.14
CA LEU A 382 -19.53 0.08 -22.09
C LEU A 382 -18.24 -0.42 -21.42
N GLU A 383 -17.18 0.40 -21.42
CA GLU A 383 -15.89 0.04 -20.85
C GLU A 383 -15.85 0.33 -19.35
N SER A 384 -14.99 -0.41 -18.65
CA SER A 384 -14.72 -0.22 -17.22
C SER A 384 -13.59 0.80 -17.00
N PHE A 385 -13.18 1.03 -15.76
CA PHE A 385 -12.06 1.92 -15.45
C PHE A 385 -10.70 1.25 -15.74
N GLY A 386 -9.69 2.03 -16.14
CA GLY A 386 -8.30 1.57 -16.27
C GLY A 386 -7.60 1.36 -14.92
N VAL A 387 -6.34 0.90 -14.93
CA VAL A 387 -5.60 0.49 -13.71
C VAL A 387 -5.44 1.57 -12.64
N ILE A 388 -5.41 2.85 -13.00
CA ILE A 388 -5.37 3.95 -12.02
C ILE A 388 -6.67 4.07 -11.21
N GLY A 389 -7.75 3.44 -11.68
CA GLY A 389 -9.03 3.35 -10.99
C GLY A 389 -9.09 2.27 -9.90
N ASP A 390 -8.02 1.58 -9.56
CA ASP A 390 -8.00 0.58 -8.46
C ASP A 390 -6.69 0.69 -7.66
N SER A 391 -6.78 0.75 -6.34
CA SER A 391 -5.60 0.88 -5.47
C SER A 391 -4.64 -0.31 -5.59
N ALA A 392 -5.11 -1.51 -5.95
CA ALA A 392 -4.23 -2.66 -6.18
C ALA A 392 -3.38 -2.54 -7.46
N THR A 393 -3.73 -1.65 -8.38
CA THR A 393 -3.08 -1.54 -9.70
C THR A 393 -2.62 -0.14 -10.06
N ALA A 394 -3.02 0.89 -9.31
CA ALA A 394 -2.80 2.28 -9.69
C ALA A 394 -1.31 2.64 -9.78
N MET A 395 -0.47 2.12 -8.89
CA MET A 395 0.98 2.40 -8.89
C MET A 395 1.70 1.86 -10.14
N ARG A 396 1.07 0.96 -10.90
CA ARG A 396 1.63 0.45 -12.16
C ARG A 396 1.74 1.52 -13.24
N ASP A 397 0.84 2.51 -13.22
CA ASP A 397 0.73 3.52 -14.27
C ASP A 397 1.67 4.70 -14.03
N PRO A 398 2.49 5.15 -15.02
CA PRO A 398 3.34 6.34 -14.85
C PRO A 398 2.56 7.60 -14.44
N ILE A 399 1.28 7.73 -14.85
CA ILE A 399 0.47 8.92 -14.54
C ILE A 399 0.11 9.01 -13.05
N PHE A 400 0.13 7.88 -12.32
CA PHE A 400 -0.07 7.86 -10.87
C PHE A 400 0.94 8.77 -10.19
N TYR A 401 2.22 8.65 -10.56
CA TYR A 401 3.30 9.42 -9.96
C TYR A 401 3.23 10.90 -10.34
N ARG A 402 2.76 11.23 -11.54
CA ARG A 402 2.55 12.62 -11.94
C ARG A 402 1.38 13.28 -11.21
N TRP A 403 0.30 12.53 -11.00
CA TRP A 403 -0.86 12.97 -10.21
C TRP A 403 -0.48 13.17 -8.74
N HIS A 404 0.17 12.18 -8.14
CA HIS A 404 0.61 12.24 -6.75
C HIS A 404 1.73 13.26 -6.52
N ALA A 405 2.57 13.57 -7.51
CA ALA A 405 3.50 14.68 -7.42
C ALA A 405 2.80 16.04 -7.38
N PHE A 406 1.66 16.20 -8.06
CA PHE A 406 0.83 17.40 -7.93
C PHE A 406 0.15 17.46 -6.55
N ILE A 407 -0.37 16.33 -6.07
CA ILE A 407 -1.00 16.25 -4.74
C ILE A 407 0.01 16.52 -3.62
N ASP A 408 1.22 15.95 -3.69
CA ASP A 408 2.31 16.24 -2.75
C ASP A 408 2.68 17.73 -2.75
N ASP A 409 2.77 18.35 -3.93
CA ASP A 409 3.10 19.77 -4.04
C ASP A 409 2.08 20.68 -3.34
N LEU A 410 0.78 20.36 -3.40
CA LEU A 410 -0.25 21.04 -2.63
C LEU A 410 0.02 20.92 -1.11
N PHE A 411 0.40 19.74 -0.63
CA PHE A 411 0.81 19.58 0.77
C PHE A 411 2.11 20.32 1.08
N GLN A 412 3.07 20.37 0.15
CA GLN A 412 4.32 21.10 0.32
C GLN A 412 4.10 22.61 0.41
N GLU A 413 3.09 23.17 -0.26
CA GLU A 413 2.70 24.58 -0.08
C GLU A 413 2.27 24.86 1.37
N PHE A 414 1.47 23.97 1.97
CA PHE A 414 1.14 24.07 3.39
C PHE A 414 2.38 23.86 4.29
N LYS A 415 3.18 22.82 4.05
CA LYS A 415 4.39 22.56 4.84
C LYS A 415 5.40 23.70 4.77
N SER A 416 5.42 24.46 3.68
CA SER A 416 6.29 25.61 3.48
C SER A 416 5.81 26.86 4.22
N SER A 417 4.53 26.94 4.59
CA SER A 417 3.98 28.04 5.40
C SER A 417 4.22 27.85 6.90
N LEU A 418 4.54 26.63 7.33
CA LEU A 418 4.80 26.33 8.74
C LEU A 418 6.07 27.02 9.27
N PRO A 419 6.12 27.34 10.58
CA PRO A 419 7.36 27.77 11.22
C PRO A 419 8.48 26.75 11.01
N ARG A 420 9.64 27.26 10.57
CA ARG A 420 10.88 26.49 10.43
C ARG A 420 11.30 25.95 11.79
N TYR A 421 11.77 24.71 11.86
CA TYR A 421 12.28 24.17 13.13
C TYR A 421 13.45 25.01 13.63
N THR A 422 13.37 25.43 14.90
CA THR A 422 14.47 26.08 15.59
C THR A 422 15.61 25.11 15.83
N GLU A 423 16.81 25.63 16.10
CA GLU A 423 17.95 24.78 16.49
C GLU A 423 17.62 23.95 17.74
N ASN A 424 16.93 24.51 18.74
CA ASN A 424 16.53 23.78 19.94
C ASN A 424 15.55 22.64 19.67
N GLN A 425 14.64 22.81 18.71
CA GLN A 425 13.70 21.74 18.33
C GLN A 425 14.40 20.57 17.63
N LEU A 426 15.53 20.84 16.95
CA LEU A 426 16.34 19.88 16.19
C LEU A 426 17.46 19.25 17.03
N ASN A 427 18.03 20.01 17.97
CA ASN A 427 19.18 19.58 18.75
C ASN A 427 18.78 18.59 19.87
N ASN A 428 19.75 17.81 20.32
CA ASN A 428 19.63 16.97 21.52
C ASN A 428 20.87 17.26 22.40
N PRO A 429 20.86 18.35 23.19
CA PRO A 429 22.04 18.84 23.89
C PRO A 429 22.70 17.76 24.75
N GLY A 430 24.01 17.57 24.58
CA GLY A 430 24.78 16.52 25.25
C GLY A 430 24.90 15.22 24.46
N VAL A 431 24.23 15.10 23.31
CA VAL A 431 24.37 13.98 22.36
C VAL A 431 25.08 14.47 21.10
N THR A 432 26.10 13.72 20.67
CA THR A 432 26.85 13.99 19.44
C THR A 432 27.01 12.72 18.61
N VAL A 433 26.58 12.74 17.35
CA VAL A 433 26.82 11.61 16.43
C VAL A 433 28.20 11.81 15.79
N GLN A 434 29.16 10.97 16.18
CA GLN A 434 30.56 11.09 15.80
C GLN A 434 30.85 10.45 14.43
N GLY A 435 30.15 9.35 14.11
CA GLY A 435 30.37 8.61 12.87
C GLY A 435 29.18 7.72 12.53
N VAL A 436 28.99 7.50 11.24
CA VAL A 436 27.99 6.59 10.68
C VAL A 436 28.69 5.77 9.60
N GLU A 437 28.49 4.47 9.63
CA GLU A 437 29.00 3.56 8.62
C GLU A 437 27.90 2.55 8.27
N VAL A 438 27.83 2.15 7.00
CA VAL A 438 27.05 0.97 6.59
C VAL A 438 27.98 -0.12 6.08
N GLU A 439 27.74 -1.33 6.57
CA GLU A 439 28.53 -2.51 6.23
C GLU A 439 27.64 -3.55 5.54
N VAL A 440 28.07 -3.98 4.35
CA VAL A 440 27.56 -5.18 3.67
C VAL A 440 28.65 -6.25 3.77
N GLN A 441 28.29 -7.47 4.16
CA GLN A 441 29.26 -8.56 4.29
C GLN A 441 29.99 -8.81 2.96
N GLY A 442 31.31 -8.71 2.96
CA GLY A 442 32.14 -8.91 1.76
C GLY A 442 32.18 -7.73 0.79
N SER A 443 31.60 -6.58 1.15
CA SER A 443 31.69 -5.32 0.41
C SER A 443 32.63 -4.33 1.11
N GLN A 444 32.93 -3.21 0.44
CA GLN A 444 33.61 -2.07 1.05
C GLN A 444 32.63 -1.31 1.98
N PRO A 445 33.14 -0.67 3.05
CA PRO A 445 32.32 0.22 3.88
C PRO A 445 31.62 1.31 3.04
N ASN A 446 30.39 1.65 3.42
CA ASN A 446 29.58 2.68 2.75
C ASN A 446 29.18 2.37 1.29
N VAL A 447 29.29 1.10 0.88
CA VAL A 447 28.80 0.61 -0.42
C VAL A 447 27.65 -0.38 -0.21
N LEU A 448 26.44 0.08 -0.54
CA LEU A 448 25.24 -0.75 -0.58
C LEU A 448 25.15 -1.47 -1.92
N GLN A 449 24.63 -2.69 -1.92
CA GLN A 449 24.55 -3.52 -3.12
C GLN A 449 23.11 -3.99 -3.37
N THR A 450 22.68 -3.86 -4.61
CA THR A 450 21.38 -4.33 -5.10
C THR A 450 21.56 -5.29 -6.27
N TYR A 451 20.55 -6.10 -6.55
CA TYR A 451 20.58 -7.12 -7.60
C TYR A 451 19.15 -7.55 -7.95
N TRP A 452 19.02 -8.41 -8.97
CA TRP A 452 17.75 -9.07 -9.28
C TRP A 452 17.61 -10.36 -8.47
N GLN A 453 16.41 -10.61 -7.95
CA GLN A 453 16.04 -11.88 -7.34
C GLN A 453 14.82 -12.45 -8.07
N GLN A 454 14.82 -13.76 -8.31
CA GLN A 454 13.63 -14.51 -8.69
C GLN A 454 13.00 -15.13 -7.45
N SER A 455 11.68 -15.01 -7.35
CA SER A 455 10.89 -15.60 -6.27
C SER A 455 9.63 -16.24 -6.84
N ASP A 456 9.15 -17.26 -6.15
CA ASP A 456 7.97 -18.04 -6.54
C ASP A 456 6.79 -17.67 -5.64
N VAL A 457 5.60 -17.54 -6.23
CA VAL A 457 4.34 -17.37 -5.51
C VAL A 457 3.33 -18.40 -6.02
N ASP A 458 2.61 -19.06 -5.10
CA ASP A 458 1.51 -19.95 -5.50
C ASP A 458 0.25 -19.14 -5.79
N LEU A 459 -0.29 -19.27 -7.01
CA LEU A 459 -1.52 -18.60 -7.41
C LEU A 459 -2.75 -19.51 -7.33
N SER A 460 -2.58 -20.76 -6.89
CA SER A 460 -3.61 -21.81 -6.94
C SER A 460 -4.93 -21.41 -6.31
N ARG A 461 -4.92 -20.62 -5.22
CA ARG A 461 -6.12 -20.17 -4.48
C ARG A 461 -6.99 -19.17 -5.23
N GLY A 462 -6.43 -18.47 -6.22
CA GLY A 462 -7.14 -17.47 -7.04
C GLY A 462 -7.57 -18.01 -8.40
N MET A 463 -7.25 -19.27 -8.71
CA MET A 463 -7.53 -19.88 -10.02
C MET A 463 -8.90 -20.57 -10.07
N ASP A 464 -9.99 -19.81 -10.13
CA ASP A 464 -11.35 -20.36 -10.13
C ASP A 464 -11.58 -21.51 -11.14
N PHE A 465 -12.28 -22.55 -10.66
CA PHE A 465 -12.72 -23.71 -11.45
C PHE A 465 -11.59 -24.54 -12.07
N GLN A 466 -10.36 -24.43 -11.56
CA GLN A 466 -9.24 -25.31 -11.92
C GLN A 466 -9.05 -26.45 -10.93
N PRO A 467 -8.42 -27.57 -11.33
CA PRO A 467 -7.96 -28.59 -10.38
C PRO A 467 -7.18 -27.98 -9.21
N ARG A 468 -7.22 -28.64 -8.06
CA ARG A 468 -6.43 -28.25 -6.89
C ARG A 468 -4.94 -28.60 -7.10
N GLY A 469 -4.12 -28.17 -6.15
CA GLY A 469 -2.68 -28.33 -6.17
C GLY A 469 -1.95 -27.07 -6.60
N ALA A 470 -0.72 -26.92 -6.14
CA ALA A 470 0.06 -25.70 -6.31
C ALA A 470 0.29 -25.33 -7.78
N VAL A 471 0.22 -24.04 -8.08
CA VAL A 471 0.55 -23.47 -9.39
C VAL A 471 1.46 -22.26 -9.15
N PHE A 472 2.76 -22.53 -9.19
CA PHE A 472 3.78 -21.53 -8.90
C PHE A 472 4.02 -20.63 -10.10
N VAL A 473 4.23 -19.36 -9.80
CA VAL A 473 4.64 -18.35 -10.76
C VAL A 473 5.92 -17.70 -10.25
N ARG A 474 6.93 -17.63 -11.13
CA ARG A 474 8.24 -17.09 -10.86
C ARG A 474 8.34 -15.69 -11.43
N PHE A 475 8.55 -14.69 -10.57
CA PHE A 475 8.73 -13.31 -11.00
C PHE A 475 10.11 -12.78 -10.58
N THR A 476 10.62 -11.80 -11.32
CA THR A 476 11.91 -11.15 -11.04
C THR A 476 11.65 -9.78 -10.43
N HIS A 477 12.24 -9.50 -9.27
CA HIS A 477 12.10 -8.23 -8.56
C HIS A 477 13.46 -7.70 -8.08
N LEU A 478 13.52 -6.40 -7.77
CA LEU A 478 14.71 -5.80 -7.15
C LEU A 478 14.93 -6.41 -5.76
N GLN A 479 16.18 -6.55 -5.36
CA GLN A 479 16.59 -6.97 -4.02
C GLN A 479 17.87 -6.23 -3.62
N HIS A 480 18.14 -6.17 -2.31
CA HIS A 480 19.40 -5.69 -1.75
C HIS A 480 20.14 -6.75 -0.93
N ALA A 481 21.46 -6.61 -0.82
CA ALA A 481 22.24 -7.36 0.16
C ALA A 481 21.87 -6.90 1.57
N ARG A 482 21.80 -7.81 2.54
CA ARG A 482 21.63 -7.43 3.96
C ARG A 482 22.82 -6.58 4.39
N PHE A 483 22.52 -5.50 5.09
CA PHE A 483 23.51 -4.58 5.62
C PHE A 483 23.18 -4.18 7.05
N THR A 484 24.18 -3.61 7.72
CA THR A 484 24.10 -3.17 9.11
C THR A 484 24.59 -1.72 9.22
N TYR A 485 23.83 -0.89 9.93
CA TYR A 485 24.25 0.45 10.34
C TYR A 485 25.12 0.35 11.60
N LYS A 486 26.28 1.01 11.59
CA LYS A 486 27.12 1.25 12.77
C LYS A 486 27.19 2.74 13.04
N ILE A 487 26.61 3.17 14.16
CA ILE A 487 26.48 4.59 14.51
C ILE A 487 27.23 4.83 15.82
N GLN A 488 28.24 5.70 15.75
CA GLN A 488 29.04 6.11 16.90
C GLN A 488 28.46 7.37 17.53
N VAL A 489 28.08 7.29 18.81
CA VAL A 489 27.39 8.37 19.52
C VAL A 489 28.08 8.65 20.86
N GLN A 490 28.46 9.91 21.08
CA GLN A 490 28.90 10.40 22.37
C GLN A 490 27.70 10.98 23.13
N SER A 491 27.50 10.56 24.38
CA SER A 491 26.51 11.15 25.29
C SER A 491 27.19 11.65 26.57
N ASN A 492 26.80 12.81 27.08
CA ASN A 492 27.31 13.33 28.35
C ASN A 492 26.65 12.71 29.59
N GLN A 493 25.52 12.01 29.43
CA GLN A 493 24.77 11.36 30.51
C GLN A 493 24.02 10.12 30.00
N VAL A 494 23.47 9.32 30.91
CA VAL A 494 22.54 8.24 30.55
C VAL A 494 21.21 8.84 30.11
N ARG A 495 20.75 8.50 28.91
CA ARG A 495 19.46 8.97 28.39
C ARG A 495 18.98 8.13 27.23
N GLU A 496 17.71 8.26 26.90
CA GLU A 496 17.13 7.67 25.71
C GLU A 496 17.04 8.70 24.58
N GLY A 497 17.02 8.23 23.35
CA GLY A 497 16.80 9.04 22.15
C GLY A 497 16.05 8.25 21.08
N THR A 498 15.66 8.93 20.01
CA THR A 498 15.11 8.28 18.82
C THR A 498 16.14 8.39 17.70
N CYS A 499 16.60 7.26 17.19
CA CYS A 499 17.43 7.19 16.01
C CYS A 499 16.54 7.27 14.76
N ARG A 500 16.84 8.21 13.87
CA ARG A 500 16.12 8.43 12.60
C ARG A 500 17.13 8.36 11.46
N ILE A 501 16.86 7.51 10.48
CA ILE A 501 17.76 7.26 9.35
C ILE A 501 17.04 7.60 8.05
N PHE A 502 17.65 8.46 7.24
CA PHE A 502 17.14 8.85 5.93
C PHE A 502 18.22 8.75 4.85
N LEU A 503 17.79 8.66 3.59
CA LEU A 503 18.68 8.61 2.44
C LEU A 503 18.19 9.57 1.35
N ALA A 504 19.09 10.33 0.74
CA ALA A 504 18.81 11.19 -0.40
C ALA A 504 19.90 11.07 -1.47
N PRO A 505 19.64 11.40 -2.74
CA PRO A 505 20.68 11.47 -3.74
C PRO A 505 21.60 12.66 -3.45
N LYS A 506 22.89 12.50 -3.72
CA LYS A 506 23.88 13.56 -3.45
C LYS A 506 23.79 14.72 -4.44
N PHE A 507 23.35 14.46 -5.66
CA PHE A 507 23.31 15.44 -6.75
C PHE A 507 21.93 15.49 -7.42
N ASP A 508 21.61 16.65 -8.01
CA ASP A 508 20.44 16.84 -8.86
C ASP A 508 20.60 16.15 -10.22
N GLU A 509 19.59 16.25 -11.07
CA GLU A 509 19.54 15.50 -12.33
C GLU A 509 20.53 16.01 -13.38
N ARG A 510 21.17 17.16 -13.11
CA ARG A 510 22.25 17.74 -13.90
C ARG A 510 23.62 17.41 -13.30
N GLY A 511 23.68 16.69 -12.19
CA GLY A 511 24.91 16.39 -11.45
C GLY A 511 25.38 17.52 -10.54
N ASN A 512 24.55 18.53 -10.26
CA ASN A 512 24.91 19.63 -9.37
C ASN A 512 24.60 19.31 -7.91
N PRO A 513 25.33 19.90 -6.95
CA PRO A 513 24.92 19.89 -5.55
C PRO A 513 23.53 20.51 -5.37
N TRP A 514 22.77 20.00 -4.40
CA TRP A 514 21.44 20.50 -4.12
C TRP A 514 21.44 21.83 -3.35
N LEU A 515 20.41 22.64 -3.60
CA LEU A 515 19.87 23.51 -2.57
C LEU A 515 19.10 22.64 -1.57
N PHE A 516 19.37 22.79 -0.28
CA PHE A 516 18.79 21.92 0.75
C PHE A 516 17.27 22.01 0.82
N ARG A 517 16.67 23.16 0.50
CA ARG A 517 15.21 23.33 0.40
C ARG A 517 14.56 22.37 -0.61
N ASP A 518 15.30 21.94 -1.62
CA ASP A 518 14.85 21.02 -2.66
C ASP A 518 15.27 19.58 -2.30
N GLN A 519 16.49 19.41 -1.76
CA GLN A 519 16.99 18.10 -1.32
C GLN A 519 16.13 17.49 -0.21
N ARG A 520 15.57 18.30 0.69
CA ARG A 520 14.71 17.83 1.80
C ARG A 520 13.57 16.93 1.31
N LEU A 521 13.03 17.20 0.12
CA LEU A 521 11.93 16.46 -0.50
C LEU A 521 12.35 15.10 -1.06
N MET A 522 13.66 14.88 -1.22
CA MET A 522 14.23 13.66 -1.76
C MET A 522 14.68 12.68 -0.67
N PHE A 523 14.63 13.07 0.60
CA PHE A 523 14.97 12.18 1.70
C PHE A 523 13.88 11.14 1.92
N ILE A 524 14.24 9.87 1.73
CA ILE A 524 13.42 8.71 2.03
C ILE A 524 13.76 8.20 3.44
N GLU A 525 12.76 7.91 4.26
CA GLU A 525 12.93 7.27 5.57
C GLU A 525 13.37 5.82 5.36
N LEU A 526 14.44 5.42 6.05
CA LEU A 526 14.95 4.04 6.04
C LEU A 526 14.68 3.32 7.35
N ASP A 527 14.69 4.03 8.49
CA ASP A 527 14.43 3.43 9.80
C ASP A 527 14.18 4.51 10.86
N LYS A 528 13.41 4.14 11.89
CA LYS A 528 13.13 4.95 13.07
C LYS A 528 12.95 4.05 14.29
N PHE A 529 13.82 4.20 15.29
CA PHE A 529 13.81 3.33 16.48
C PHE A 529 14.37 4.00 17.72
N LYS A 530 13.91 3.54 18.89
CA LYS A 530 14.39 4.01 20.19
C LYS A 530 15.79 3.48 20.49
N VAL A 531 16.64 4.32 21.08
CA VAL A 531 17.99 3.96 21.54
C VAL A 531 18.20 4.36 23.00
N ASN A 532 18.93 3.52 23.74
CA ASN A 532 19.32 3.77 25.13
C ASN A 532 20.82 4.08 25.18
N LEU A 533 21.18 5.34 25.44
CA LEU A 533 22.54 5.82 25.48
C LEU A 533 23.09 5.79 26.91
N LYS A 534 24.28 5.23 27.06
CA LYS A 534 25.10 5.35 28.27
C LYS A 534 25.88 6.66 28.24
N GLN A 535 26.29 7.16 29.40
CA GLN A 535 27.29 8.22 29.46
C GLN A 535 28.60 7.74 28.82
N GLY A 536 29.23 8.59 28.01
CA GLY A 536 30.43 8.24 27.25
C GLY A 536 30.14 7.89 25.79
N GLN A 537 31.01 7.08 25.21
CA GLN A 537 30.87 6.56 23.84
C GLN A 537 29.89 5.39 23.78
N ASN A 538 29.09 5.35 22.73
CA ASN A 538 28.13 4.30 22.42
C ASN A 538 28.29 3.89 20.95
N THR A 539 28.29 2.58 20.69
CA THR A 539 28.16 2.02 19.34
C THR A 539 26.76 1.44 19.21
N ILE A 540 25.95 2.02 18.33
CA ILE A 540 24.63 1.48 17.98
C ILE A 540 24.79 0.65 16.72
N THR A 541 24.32 -0.60 16.77
CA THR A 541 24.29 -1.52 15.64
C THR A 541 22.85 -1.83 15.30
N ARG A 542 22.45 -1.65 14.04
CA ARG A 542 21.07 -1.87 13.58
C ARG A 542 21.07 -2.60 12.23
N ASN A 543 20.32 -3.69 12.12
CA ASN A 543 20.24 -4.44 10.86
C ASN A 543 19.18 -3.83 9.95
N SER A 544 19.43 -3.86 8.64
CA SER A 544 18.45 -3.48 7.61
C SER A 544 17.12 -4.23 7.74
N GLY A 545 17.16 -5.52 8.12
CA GLY A 545 15.94 -6.33 8.30
C GLY A 545 15.09 -5.98 9.52
N ASP A 546 15.58 -5.12 10.41
CA ASP A 546 14.81 -4.63 11.57
C ASP A 546 14.09 -3.30 11.26
N SER A 547 14.15 -2.81 10.01
CA SER A 547 13.63 -1.50 9.62
C SER A 547 12.16 -1.31 10.01
N SER A 548 11.87 -0.18 10.63
CA SER A 548 10.51 0.26 10.97
C SER A 548 9.68 0.72 9.76
N VAL A 549 10.22 0.64 8.54
CA VAL A 549 9.53 1.02 7.30
C VAL A 549 8.96 -0.21 6.58
N THR A 550 9.63 -1.35 6.72
CA THR A 550 9.42 -2.50 5.84
C THR A 550 8.79 -3.70 6.52
N ILE A 551 8.18 -4.57 5.71
CA ILE A 551 7.81 -5.93 6.09
C ILE A 551 8.66 -6.95 5.30
N PRO A 552 9.05 -8.09 5.92
CA PRO A 552 9.77 -9.15 5.23
C PRO A 552 9.07 -9.70 3.99
N PHE A 553 9.85 -10.34 3.10
CA PHE A 553 9.34 -10.98 1.88
C PHE A 553 8.24 -11.99 2.21
N GLU A 554 8.44 -12.81 3.24
CA GLU A 554 7.48 -13.81 3.71
C GLU A 554 6.21 -13.20 4.29
N ARG A 555 6.14 -11.89 4.54
CA ARG A 555 4.88 -11.20 4.89
C ARG A 555 4.15 -10.71 3.65
N THR A 556 4.89 -10.38 2.60
CA THR A 556 4.34 -9.77 1.39
C THR A 556 3.70 -10.83 0.47
N TYR A 557 4.34 -12.00 0.32
CA TYR A 557 4.03 -12.97 -0.75
C TYR A 557 3.51 -14.34 -0.27
N ARG A 558 3.27 -14.52 1.02
CA ARG A 558 3.12 -15.84 1.65
C ARG A 558 1.74 -16.48 1.49
N ASP A 559 1.72 -17.79 1.25
CA ASP A 559 0.55 -18.65 1.48
C ASP A 559 0.50 -19.10 2.95
N LEU A 560 -0.66 -18.93 3.60
CA LEU A 560 -0.82 -19.12 5.05
C LEU A 560 -0.75 -20.59 5.49
N ASP A 561 -0.90 -21.52 4.55
CA ASP A 561 -1.01 -22.96 4.80
C ASP A 561 0.35 -23.69 4.71
N THR A 562 1.34 -23.12 4.00
CA THR A 562 2.69 -23.68 3.89
C THR A 562 3.65 -23.01 4.89
N SER A 563 4.35 -23.80 5.72
CA SER A 563 5.47 -23.35 6.57
C SER A 563 5.12 -22.57 7.86
N ARG A 564 3.99 -22.89 8.52
CA ARG A 564 3.67 -22.38 9.87
C ARG A 564 4.60 -22.97 10.94
N PRO A 565 5.41 -22.16 11.65
CA PRO A 565 6.14 -22.62 12.83
C PRO A 565 5.15 -23.16 13.86
N GLN A 566 5.48 -24.24 14.57
CA GLN A 566 4.56 -24.88 15.52
C GLN A 566 4.46 -24.15 16.89
N GLY A 567 5.18 -23.04 17.11
CA GLY A 567 5.14 -22.28 18.37
C GLY A 567 6.27 -21.25 18.53
N GLY A 568 6.25 -20.51 19.65
CA GLY A 568 7.30 -19.56 20.06
C GLY A 568 7.24 -18.16 19.43
N ASP A 569 8.30 -17.36 19.61
CA ASP A 569 8.45 -16.02 19.00
C ASP A 569 8.37 -16.06 17.46
N GLN A 570 8.73 -17.19 16.86
CA GLN A 570 8.56 -17.44 15.42
C GLN A 570 7.08 -17.56 15.02
N LEU A 571 6.22 -18.16 15.85
CA LEU A 571 4.77 -18.17 15.62
C LEU A 571 4.16 -16.77 15.85
N ALA A 572 4.68 -16.00 16.81
CA ALA A 572 4.28 -14.61 17.00
C ALA A 572 4.65 -13.78 15.77
N GLN A 573 5.90 -13.83 15.26
CA GLN A 573 6.34 -13.18 14.02
C GLN A 573 5.58 -13.66 12.76
N PHE A 574 4.99 -14.85 12.80
CA PHE A 574 4.23 -15.48 11.72
C PHE A 574 2.76 -15.01 11.64
N ASN A 575 2.16 -14.45 12.69
CA ASN A 575 0.74 -14.06 12.71
C ASN A 575 0.50 -12.54 12.42
N PHE A 576 1.12 -11.94 11.38
CA PHE A 576 1.31 -10.48 11.31
C PHE A 576 0.80 -9.78 10.03
N CYS A 577 0.38 -8.52 10.22
CA CYS A 577 -0.40 -7.64 9.33
C CYS A 577 0.27 -7.28 7.99
N GLY A 578 -0.53 -7.19 6.91
CA GLY A 578 -0.06 -7.01 5.53
C GLY A 578 0.28 -5.58 5.08
N CYS A 579 0.10 -4.55 5.92
CA CYS A 579 0.51 -3.18 5.59
C CYS A 579 2.00 -2.99 5.92
N GLY A 580 2.81 -2.69 4.92
CA GLY A 580 4.18 -2.20 5.09
C GLY A 580 4.94 -2.19 3.77
N TRP A 581 5.99 -1.38 3.66
CA TRP A 581 6.81 -1.32 2.45
C TRP A 581 7.52 -2.66 2.23
N PRO A 582 7.66 -3.18 1.00
CA PRO A 582 8.38 -4.43 0.79
C PRO A 582 9.88 -4.24 1.09
N ASP A 583 10.45 -5.12 1.93
CA ASP A 583 11.89 -5.10 2.32
C ASP A 583 12.82 -5.08 1.11
N ASN A 584 12.47 -5.79 0.04
CA ASN A 584 13.27 -5.84 -1.19
C ASN A 584 13.38 -4.49 -1.93
N LEU A 585 12.57 -3.50 -1.57
CA LEU A 585 12.62 -2.10 -2.05
C LEU A 585 13.05 -1.11 -0.95
N LEU A 586 13.67 -1.55 0.15
CA LEU A 586 14.11 -0.67 1.24
C LEU A 586 15.02 0.46 0.72
N ILE A 587 15.99 0.10 -0.14
CA ILE A 587 16.93 1.02 -0.79
C ILE A 587 16.67 1.08 -2.29
N PRO A 588 16.99 2.20 -2.98
CA PRO A 588 16.76 2.32 -4.41
C PRO A 588 17.67 1.37 -5.22
N LYS A 589 17.32 1.13 -6.49
CA LYS A 589 18.13 0.28 -7.37
C LYS A 589 19.59 0.73 -7.47
N GLY A 590 19.86 2.03 -7.56
CA GLY A 590 21.20 2.54 -7.82
C GLY A 590 21.66 2.29 -9.27
N SER A 591 22.97 2.36 -9.51
CA SER A 591 23.55 2.17 -10.84
C SER A 591 24.74 1.22 -10.81
N ALA A 592 25.15 0.70 -11.97
CA ALA A 592 26.30 -0.21 -12.05
C ALA A 592 27.61 0.47 -11.62
N GLU A 593 27.73 1.77 -11.89
CA GLU A 593 28.86 2.61 -11.49
C GLU A 593 28.79 3.04 -10.01
N GLY A 594 27.65 2.83 -9.35
CA GLY A 594 27.37 3.32 -8.00
C GLY A 594 26.66 4.67 -8.03
N LEU A 595 25.41 4.72 -7.56
CA LEU A 595 24.67 5.96 -7.40
C LEU A 595 25.13 6.66 -6.10
N PRO A 596 25.71 7.87 -6.17
CA PRO A 596 26.14 8.60 -4.98
C PRO A 596 24.94 9.16 -4.21
N CYS A 597 24.83 8.75 -2.95
CA CYS A 597 23.78 9.16 -2.03
C CYS A 597 24.37 9.69 -0.72
N GLN A 598 23.53 10.35 0.06
CA GLN A 598 23.84 10.85 1.40
C GLN A 598 22.94 10.17 2.41
N LEU A 599 23.55 9.36 3.28
CA LEU A 599 22.90 8.73 4.42
C LEU A 599 22.92 9.69 5.60
N PHE A 600 21.74 10.10 6.06
CA PHE A 600 21.57 10.98 7.19
C PHE A 600 21.12 10.20 8.42
N VAL A 601 21.73 10.48 9.57
CA VAL A 601 21.34 9.94 10.86
C VAL A 601 21.14 11.08 11.84
N MET A 602 20.05 11.01 12.61
CA MET A 602 19.74 11.91 13.70
C MET A 602 19.39 11.13 14.96
N ILE A 603 19.91 11.57 16.11
CA ILE A 603 19.44 11.11 17.44
C ILE A 603 18.62 12.23 18.09
N SER A 604 17.30 12.21 17.93
CA SER A 604 16.40 13.22 18.51
C SER A 604 16.09 12.93 19.99
N ASN A 605 15.66 13.97 20.71
CA ASN A 605 15.30 13.89 22.11
C ASN A 605 13.99 13.12 22.30
N ILE A 606 14.05 11.98 23.00
CA ILE A 606 12.90 11.09 23.21
C ILE A 606 11.70 11.80 23.87
N ASN A 607 11.94 12.81 24.71
CA ASN A 607 10.87 13.48 25.44
C ASN A 607 9.95 14.29 24.52
N ASP A 608 10.46 14.70 23.37
CA ASP A 608 9.69 15.42 22.37
C ASP A 608 8.99 14.49 21.37
N ASP A 609 9.46 13.24 21.29
CA ASP A 609 9.08 12.23 20.30
C ASP A 609 8.08 11.22 20.86
N ARG A 610 8.24 10.81 22.12
CA ARG A 610 7.49 9.68 22.69
C ARG A 610 5.99 9.94 22.79
N ILE A 611 5.21 8.91 22.53
CA ILE A 611 3.80 8.82 22.89
C ILE A 611 3.67 7.84 24.06
N ASN A 612 3.05 8.28 25.14
CA ASN A 612 2.81 7.43 26.31
C ASN A 612 1.63 6.49 26.03
N GLN A 613 1.92 5.34 25.42
CA GLN A 613 0.97 4.26 25.20
C GLN A 613 1.68 2.91 25.29
N ASP A 614 0.92 1.86 25.58
CA ASP A 614 1.44 0.51 25.45
C ASP A 614 1.56 0.16 23.95
N ALA A 615 2.78 0.13 23.43
CA ALA A 615 3.05 -0.30 22.06
C ALA A 615 3.22 -1.83 21.95
N SER A 616 3.11 -2.57 23.06
CA SER A 616 3.15 -4.05 23.04
C SER A 616 1.91 -4.62 22.36
N GLY A 617 2.09 -5.63 21.51
CA GLY A 617 1.00 -6.21 20.73
C GLY A 617 1.50 -6.85 19.43
N GLN A 618 0.57 -7.45 18.69
CA GLN A 618 0.81 -7.97 17.35
C GLN A 618 0.77 -6.79 16.35
N CYS A 619 1.60 -6.85 15.30
CA CYS A 619 1.71 -5.86 14.21
C CYS A 619 2.29 -4.48 14.57
N ASN A 620 3.52 -4.43 15.09
CA ASN A 620 4.26 -3.18 15.34
C ASN A 620 5.46 -2.94 14.40
N ASP A 621 5.69 -3.83 13.43
CA ASP A 621 6.68 -3.61 12.38
C ASP A 621 6.06 -2.77 11.25
N ALA A 622 6.88 -2.01 10.50
CA ALA A 622 6.43 -1.07 9.46
C ALA A 622 5.54 0.11 9.92
N ASP A 623 5.65 0.50 11.20
CA ASP A 623 4.89 1.59 11.80
C ASP A 623 5.12 2.95 11.12
N SER A 624 6.24 3.13 10.41
CA SER A 624 6.57 4.39 9.74
C SER A 624 5.51 4.81 8.73
N TYR A 625 5.02 3.87 7.91
CA TYR A 625 4.01 4.13 6.86
C TYR A 625 2.62 3.59 7.23
N CYS A 626 2.52 2.68 8.21
CA CYS A 626 1.26 2.03 8.56
C CYS A 626 0.75 2.38 9.96
N GLY A 627 1.50 3.14 10.76
CA GLY A 627 1.17 3.38 12.17
C GLY A 627 1.09 2.06 12.96
N ILE A 628 0.38 2.08 14.08
CA ILE A 628 0.11 0.87 14.86
C ILE A 628 -1.39 0.65 14.92
N LYS A 629 -1.82 -0.58 14.63
CA LYS A 629 -3.24 -0.96 14.63
C LYS A 629 -3.90 -0.58 15.97
N ASP A 630 -5.04 0.12 15.89
CA ASP A 630 -5.87 0.57 17.02
C ASP A 630 -5.14 1.39 18.10
N LYS A 631 -4.02 2.04 17.73
CA LYS A 631 -3.20 2.88 18.63
C LYS A 631 -2.85 4.22 17.96
N LEU A 632 -2.23 5.11 18.73
CA LEU A 632 -1.70 6.37 18.20
C LEU A 632 -0.44 6.08 17.37
N TYR A 633 -0.16 6.94 16.39
CA TYR A 633 1.11 6.91 15.68
C TYR A 633 2.27 7.07 16.69
N PRO A 634 3.29 6.20 16.71
CA PRO A 634 4.23 6.07 17.83
C PRO A 634 5.32 7.16 17.90
N ASP A 635 5.13 8.27 17.21
CA ASP A 635 6.02 9.44 17.22
C ASP A 635 5.22 10.73 17.17
N ARG A 636 5.37 11.58 18.17
CA ARG A 636 4.67 12.86 18.30
C ARG A 636 5.12 13.88 17.25
N ARG A 637 6.33 13.74 16.70
CA ARG A 637 6.83 14.63 15.64
C ARG A 637 5.96 14.51 14.39
N SER A 638 5.99 15.55 13.55
CA SER A 638 5.35 15.44 12.24
C SER A 638 6.03 14.34 11.42
N MET A 639 5.25 13.59 10.66
CA MET A 639 5.78 12.54 9.81
C MET A 639 6.71 13.15 8.75
N GLY A 640 7.91 12.60 8.63
CA GLY A 640 9.00 13.16 7.82
C GLY A 640 9.96 14.08 8.58
N TYR A 641 9.78 14.28 9.88
CA TYR A 641 10.73 15.02 10.70
C TYR A 641 12.16 14.42 10.60
N PRO A 642 13.20 15.23 10.32
CA PRO A 642 13.21 16.70 10.38
C PRO A 642 13.09 17.42 9.02
N PHE A 643 12.73 16.73 7.94
CA PHE A 643 12.76 17.24 6.56
C PHE A 643 11.40 17.71 6.02
N ASP A 644 10.33 17.52 6.79
CA ASP A 644 8.97 17.90 6.40
C ASP A 644 8.76 19.42 6.27
N ARG A 645 9.65 20.24 6.85
CA ARG A 645 9.55 21.72 6.82
C ARG A 645 10.70 22.38 6.09
N MET A 646 10.47 23.64 5.73
CA MET A 646 11.52 24.51 5.20
C MET A 646 12.69 24.66 6.19
N PRO A 647 13.94 24.74 5.67
CA PRO A 647 15.12 24.88 6.51
C PRO A 647 15.15 26.22 7.25
N ARG A 648 15.98 26.34 8.29
CA ARG A 648 16.21 27.63 9.01
C ARG A 648 16.69 28.73 8.04
N ASN A 649 16.49 30.00 8.42
CA ASN A 649 16.99 31.13 7.62
C ASN A 649 18.52 31.03 7.47
N GLY A 650 19.04 31.24 6.25
CA GLY A 650 20.46 31.15 5.94
C GLY A 650 21.03 29.73 5.81
N VAL A 651 20.18 28.70 5.83
CA VAL A 651 20.59 27.31 5.57
C VAL A 651 20.25 26.96 4.12
N ASP A 652 21.28 26.92 3.27
CA ASP A 652 21.16 26.60 1.84
C ASP A 652 21.69 25.21 1.49
N SER A 653 22.47 24.58 2.38
CA SER A 653 23.06 23.25 2.20
C SER A 653 22.74 22.32 3.37
N LEU A 654 22.76 21.01 3.11
CA LEU A 654 22.57 19.99 4.14
C LEU A 654 23.60 20.14 5.28
N GLN A 655 24.85 20.50 4.95
CA GLN A 655 25.90 20.70 5.95
C GLN A 655 25.60 21.83 6.93
N GLN A 656 24.95 22.91 6.48
CA GLN A 656 24.50 24.02 7.34
C GLN A 656 23.26 23.65 8.17
N PHE A 657 22.51 22.63 7.77
CA PHE A 657 21.34 22.16 8.51
C PHE A 657 21.71 21.35 9.75
N LEU A 658 22.86 20.65 9.73
CA LEU A 658 23.25 19.71 10.77
C LEU A 658 23.44 20.38 12.14
N THR A 659 22.95 19.71 13.18
CA THR A 659 23.28 19.96 14.60
C THR A 659 24.18 18.83 15.13
N SER A 660 24.72 18.94 16.35
CA SER A 660 25.69 17.97 16.88
C SER A 660 25.15 16.53 16.94
N ASN A 661 23.84 16.36 17.16
CA ASN A 661 23.15 15.07 17.18
C ASN A 661 22.78 14.54 15.78
N MET A 662 23.30 15.15 14.70
CA MET A 662 23.10 14.74 13.32
C MET A 662 24.43 14.45 12.64
N ARG A 663 24.44 13.49 11.71
CA ARG A 663 25.58 13.20 10.86
C ARG A 663 25.12 12.77 9.48
N VAL A 664 25.91 13.13 8.48
CA VAL A 664 25.75 12.65 7.11
C VAL A 664 26.98 11.84 6.72
N GLN A 665 26.75 10.72 6.06
CA GLN A 665 27.76 9.86 5.47
C GLN A 665 27.46 9.71 3.98
N ASP A 666 28.44 9.98 3.12
CA ASP A 666 28.32 9.65 1.71
C ASP A 666 28.35 8.13 1.55
N VAL A 667 27.41 7.59 0.79
CA VAL A 667 27.30 6.17 0.46
C VAL A 667 27.13 6.00 -1.05
N SER A 668 27.51 4.83 -1.56
CA SER A 668 27.30 4.46 -2.96
C SER A 668 26.37 3.27 -3.06
N ILE A 669 25.38 3.32 -3.95
CA ILE A 669 24.44 2.22 -4.19
C ILE A 669 24.76 1.59 -5.54
N GLN A 670 25.36 0.41 -5.48
CA GLN A 670 25.83 -0.31 -6.64
C GLN A 670 24.83 -1.40 -7.05
N PHE A 671 24.32 -1.27 -8.28
CA PHE A 671 23.49 -2.28 -8.91
C PHE A 671 24.33 -3.38 -9.57
N LEU A 672 24.25 -4.59 -9.04
CA LEU A 672 24.84 -5.78 -9.63
C LEU A 672 23.82 -6.41 -10.57
N ASN A 673 24.04 -6.28 -11.89
CA ASN A 673 23.15 -6.87 -12.90
C ASN A 673 23.29 -8.40 -12.98
N LYS A 674 22.94 -9.07 -11.88
CA LYS A 674 22.93 -10.51 -11.69
C LYS A 674 21.57 -10.90 -11.11
N THR A 675 21.10 -12.08 -11.52
CA THR A 675 19.83 -12.62 -11.08
C THR A 675 20.08 -13.83 -10.18
N PHE A 676 19.64 -13.75 -8.93
CA PHE A 676 19.69 -14.86 -7.99
C PHE A 676 18.38 -15.63 -8.06
N LYS A 677 18.47 -16.92 -8.36
CA LYS A 677 17.31 -17.81 -8.44
C LYS A 677 16.99 -18.43 -7.06
N PRO A 678 15.74 -18.77 -6.77
CA PRO A 678 15.42 -19.57 -5.60
C PRO A 678 16.18 -20.90 -5.69
N ARG A 679 16.59 -21.47 -4.54
CA ARG A 679 17.12 -22.83 -4.52
C ARG A 679 16.04 -23.76 -5.07
N GLN A 680 16.38 -24.64 -6.03
CA GLN A 680 15.48 -25.70 -6.44
C GLN A 680 15.20 -26.57 -5.21
N VAL A 681 13.93 -26.62 -4.78
CA VAL A 681 13.46 -27.50 -3.71
C VAL A 681 13.22 -28.88 -4.28
#